data_AF-A0A366FMW8-F1
#
_entry.id   AF-A0A366FMW8-F1
#
_cell.length_a   1.000
_cell.length_b   1.000
_cell.length_c   1.000
_cell.angle_alpha   90.00
_cell.angle_beta   90.00
_cell.angle_gamma   90.00
#
_symmetry.space_group_name_H-M   'P 1'
#
loop_
_entity.id
_entity.type
_entity.pdbx_description
1 polymer ?
#
loop_
_entity_poly.entity_id
_entity_poly.type
_entity_poly.pdbx_seq_one_letter_code
_entity_poly.pdbx_strand_id
1 'polypeptide(L)'
;MSVQGTGPLAAGSSAAKPVANARRSRLLNPLTALATARALAAGDKARDERRWPEAVEAYGKALQSKPGAAPLWMQYGHCLKEAGRIGDAGNAYLEALALEPTNPDTLLHLGRVKGAMGDAASAVGFLERAVASPALGADPRLRSDASSEILTLGDRARDERRWADAVAAYEAHLRIQPEAGPIWVQLGHCLKESGQSEAAETAYLRGLEFDPDNSDVLLHLGRLRLIAGDFGAAAYYLERAAEAASPNEDARAELRDLLLSHLADFSAGATGDETDWLDDLLDHSQSFGSGKRGAKFWSDLGDRLEANSAQAERAYRKSVELDPDNFDTLLRLSRIGLARDDIASAAQDLEQAEALLPAEDAAPDEDRRTEAAELALRIADRARETKRWLEAVEAYRRSLRIRPGVAKTWLRISGCLDEAGKAAEAESAYAMAAELAGEPVSAEADDDRRLLNCKLCGGVSRVVFGLPHNKKAGHPIPDEPDDCMYYQCDDCNFLFTPALDLDDHTEIYDEEYWNKQDPDWYGRVSQTLRLVAMANEMLQKRLDQIEILDFGSGAGAFVQSGRTDLGLNVWGTDIIAPHLGKDWFLADLGERKFDVITCCEVIEHLPNPREVFAKIRRHLKSPGVFAFQTAWWDPAQLGRDWWYLGPHNGHISLYSREGLAHVFKDMGGAERRMWNDYPGCQAWLFR
;
A
#
# COMPACT_ATOMS: atom_id res chain seq x y z
N MET A 1 62.36 1.20 -29.37
CA MET A 1 63.00 -0.13 -29.51
C MET A 1 61.91 -1.15 -29.16
N SER A 2 61.19 -1.66 -30.15
CA SER A 2 61.46 -2.89 -30.92
C SER A 2 60.69 -4.08 -30.33
N VAL A 3 59.53 -4.42 -30.91
CA VAL A 3 59.23 -5.55 -31.83
C VAL A 3 59.08 -6.92 -31.15
N GLN A 4 57.96 -7.57 -31.49
CA GLN A 4 57.66 -9.01 -31.68
C GLN A 4 56.52 -9.47 -30.75
N GLY A 5 55.43 -10.10 -31.21
CA GLY A 5 55.07 -10.62 -32.54
C GLY A 5 54.25 -11.90 -32.33
N THR A 6 52.95 -11.88 -32.66
CA THR A 6 52.11 -13.09 -32.75
C THR A 6 51.17 -12.94 -33.94
N GLY A 7 51.32 -13.83 -34.93
CA GLY A 7 50.67 -13.75 -36.23
C GLY A 7 49.21 -14.24 -36.25
N PRO A 8 48.49 -14.04 -37.38
CA PRO A 8 47.17 -14.60 -37.57
C PRO A 8 47.16 -15.87 -38.44
N LEU A 9 46.21 -16.73 -38.08
CA LEU A 9 45.84 -17.99 -38.71
C LEU A 9 45.31 -17.80 -40.14
N ALA A 10 45.69 -18.73 -41.01
CA ALA A 10 45.27 -18.82 -42.39
C ALA A 10 43.81 -19.27 -42.53
N ALA A 11 43.06 -18.57 -43.38
CA ALA A 11 41.81 -19.06 -43.98
C ALA A 11 41.90 -18.85 -45.48
N GLY A 12 41.92 -19.96 -46.23
CA GLY A 12 41.90 -19.94 -47.69
C GLY A 12 40.49 -19.63 -48.20
N SER A 13 40.39 -18.66 -49.10
CA SER A 13 39.28 -18.57 -50.06
C SER A 13 39.84 -18.13 -51.41
N SER A 14 39.43 -18.84 -52.45
CA SER A 14 39.85 -18.62 -53.83
C SER A 14 39.25 -17.31 -54.35
N ALA A 15 40.13 -16.35 -54.63
CA ALA A 15 39.76 -15.09 -55.26
C ALA A 15 39.25 -15.34 -56.70
N ALA A 16 37.94 -15.21 -56.89
CA ALA A 16 37.36 -14.97 -58.21
C ALA A 16 37.74 -13.54 -58.66
N LYS A 17 38.33 -13.43 -59.84
CA LYS A 17 38.77 -12.16 -60.44
C LYS A 17 37.57 -11.25 -60.75
N PRO A 18 37.67 -9.92 -60.55
CA PRO A 18 36.62 -8.99 -60.95
C PRO A 18 36.66 -8.79 -62.47
N VAL A 19 35.54 -9.04 -63.15
CA VAL A 19 35.34 -8.62 -64.55
C VAL A 19 34.68 -7.26 -64.53
N ALA A 20 35.49 -6.20 -64.52
CA ALA A 20 35.01 -4.85 -64.77
C ALA A 20 35.28 -4.46 -66.23
N ASN A 21 34.27 -3.81 -66.82
CA ASN A 21 34.33 -2.85 -67.91
C ASN A 21 34.13 -3.36 -69.36
N ALA A 22 32.90 -3.20 -69.87
CA ALA A 22 32.65 -2.97 -71.30
C ALA A 22 31.28 -2.31 -71.55
N ARG A 23 31.16 -0.99 -71.33
CA ARG A 23 30.16 -0.16 -72.03
C ARG A 23 30.61 -0.01 -73.49
N ARG A 24 30.02 -0.77 -74.42
CA ARG A 24 30.00 -0.50 -75.87
C ARG A 24 28.88 -1.32 -76.52
N SER A 25 27.84 -0.65 -77.02
CA SER A 25 26.79 -1.26 -77.84
C SER A 25 27.40 -1.72 -79.18
N ARG A 26 27.67 -3.03 -79.31
CA ARG A 26 27.95 -3.68 -80.60
C ARG A 26 26.67 -4.36 -81.07
N LEU A 27 26.27 -4.11 -82.32
CA LEU A 27 25.25 -4.91 -83.00
C LEU A 27 25.68 -6.40 -82.92
N LEU A 28 24.83 -7.24 -82.30
CA LEU A 28 25.09 -8.67 -82.14
C LEU A 28 25.16 -9.34 -83.53
N ASN A 29 26.16 -10.19 -83.74
CA ASN A 29 26.23 -11.08 -84.91
C ASN A 29 24.98 -12.00 -84.92
N PRO A 30 24.32 -12.25 -86.07
CA PRO A 30 23.13 -13.11 -86.17
C PRO A 30 23.27 -14.47 -85.48
N LEU A 31 24.47 -15.08 -85.50
CA LEU A 31 24.74 -16.35 -84.82
C LEU A 31 24.73 -16.22 -83.29
N THR A 32 25.30 -15.13 -82.76
CA THR A 32 25.26 -14.82 -81.32
C THR A 32 23.86 -14.43 -80.85
N ALA A 33 23.07 -13.74 -81.70
CA ALA A 33 21.68 -13.43 -81.40
C ALA A 33 20.81 -14.69 -81.33
N LEU A 34 20.99 -15.62 -82.28
CA LEU A 34 20.29 -16.92 -82.28
C LEU A 34 20.70 -17.81 -81.10
N ALA A 35 21.98 -17.85 -80.76
CA ALA A 35 22.48 -18.58 -79.59
C ALA A 35 21.93 -18.00 -78.27
N THR A 36 21.87 -16.68 -78.16
CA THR A 36 21.27 -15.99 -77.00
C THR A 36 19.77 -16.32 -76.89
N ALA A 37 19.03 -16.26 -77.99
CA ALA A 37 17.60 -16.59 -78.01
C ALA A 37 17.33 -18.06 -77.62
N ARG A 38 18.18 -19.00 -78.08
CA ARG A 38 18.12 -20.41 -77.66
C ARG A 38 18.42 -20.59 -76.17
N ALA A 39 19.43 -19.89 -75.65
CA ALA A 39 19.77 -19.94 -74.23
C ALA A 39 18.63 -19.39 -73.35
N LEU A 40 17.99 -18.30 -73.76
CA LEU A 40 16.82 -17.76 -73.09
C LEU A 40 15.65 -18.74 -73.09
N ALA A 41 15.27 -19.27 -74.26
CA ALA A 41 14.17 -20.24 -74.37
C ALA A 41 14.43 -21.53 -73.57
N ALA A 42 15.69 -22.00 -73.53
CA ALA A 42 16.08 -23.13 -72.70
C ALA A 42 15.98 -22.80 -71.20
N GLY A 43 16.39 -21.58 -70.80
CA GLY A 43 16.28 -21.09 -69.42
C GLY A 43 14.84 -20.93 -68.97
N ASP A 44 13.98 -20.32 -69.79
CA ASP A 44 12.54 -20.19 -69.53
C ASP A 44 11.88 -21.57 -69.37
N LYS A 45 12.12 -22.49 -70.30
CA LYS A 45 11.59 -23.86 -70.22
C LYS A 45 12.05 -24.58 -68.95
N ALA A 46 13.35 -24.51 -68.63
CA ALA A 46 13.89 -25.16 -67.45
C ALA A 46 13.34 -24.54 -66.15
N ARG A 47 13.13 -23.22 -66.11
CA ARG A 47 12.48 -22.51 -65.00
C ARG A 47 11.04 -23.00 -64.81
N ASP A 48 10.26 -23.06 -65.89
CA ASP A 48 8.85 -23.44 -65.84
C ASP A 48 8.67 -24.90 -65.40
N GLU A 49 9.61 -25.77 -65.75
CA GLU A 49 9.68 -27.17 -65.31
C GLU A 49 10.40 -27.35 -63.95
N ARG A 50 10.79 -26.26 -63.28
CA ARG A 50 11.51 -26.23 -61.98
C ARG A 50 12.86 -26.98 -61.97
N ARG A 51 13.50 -27.11 -63.12
CA ARG A 51 14.86 -27.67 -63.28
C ARG A 51 15.90 -26.58 -63.01
N TRP A 52 16.00 -26.16 -61.74
CA TRP A 52 16.74 -24.95 -61.34
C TRP A 52 18.22 -24.92 -61.75
N PRO A 53 19.03 -26.00 -61.59
CA PRO A 53 20.43 -25.99 -62.02
C PRO A 53 20.60 -25.77 -63.53
N GLU A 54 19.74 -26.39 -64.34
CA GLU A 54 19.75 -26.24 -65.80
C GLU A 54 19.32 -24.82 -66.23
N ALA A 55 18.34 -24.24 -65.52
CA ALA A 55 17.92 -22.86 -65.74
C ALA A 55 19.04 -21.87 -65.41
N VAL A 56 19.76 -22.06 -64.30
CA VAL A 56 20.93 -21.25 -63.93
C VAL A 56 22.00 -21.32 -65.04
N GLU A 57 22.33 -22.49 -65.56
CA GLU A 57 23.32 -22.61 -66.64
C GLU A 57 22.87 -21.88 -67.91
N ALA A 58 21.61 -22.06 -68.32
CA ALA A 58 21.05 -21.47 -69.53
C ALA A 58 20.97 -19.93 -69.45
N TYR A 59 20.48 -19.38 -68.33
CA TYR A 59 20.45 -17.93 -68.11
C TYR A 59 21.86 -17.35 -67.95
N GLY A 60 22.80 -18.06 -67.32
CA GLY A 60 24.20 -17.64 -67.25
C GLY A 60 24.84 -17.50 -68.64
N LYS A 61 24.56 -18.43 -69.57
CA LYS A 61 24.99 -18.32 -70.98
C LYS A 61 24.35 -17.13 -71.69
N ALA A 62 23.08 -16.85 -71.43
CA ALA A 62 22.40 -15.68 -72.00
C ALA A 62 23.01 -14.36 -71.49
N LEU A 63 23.39 -14.29 -70.20
CA LEU A 63 24.02 -13.11 -69.59
C LEU A 63 25.39 -12.77 -70.17
N GLN A 64 26.18 -13.77 -70.61
CA GLN A 64 27.46 -13.53 -71.29
C GLN A 64 27.29 -12.68 -72.56
N SER A 65 26.15 -12.82 -73.25
CA SER A 65 25.85 -12.10 -74.49
C SER A 65 25.06 -10.80 -74.25
N LYS A 66 24.31 -10.71 -73.14
CA LYS A 66 23.48 -9.54 -72.77
C LYS A 66 23.66 -9.16 -71.30
N PRO A 67 24.84 -8.68 -70.87
CA PRO A 67 25.10 -8.35 -69.47
C PRO A 67 24.36 -7.09 -68.99
N GLY A 68 23.86 -6.25 -69.90
CA GLY A 68 23.11 -5.03 -69.55
C GLY A 68 21.60 -5.19 -69.45
N ALA A 69 21.08 -6.43 -69.44
CA ALA A 69 19.64 -6.69 -69.39
C ALA A 69 19.19 -6.99 -67.95
N ALA A 70 18.61 -6.01 -67.26
CA ALA A 70 18.17 -6.17 -65.87
C ALA A 70 17.14 -7.30 -65.65
N PRO A 71 16.12 -7.49 -66.52
CA PRO A 71 15.16 -8.60 -66.36
C PRO A 71 15.84 -9.98 -66.43
N LEU A 72 16.95 -10.09 -67.15
CA LEU A 72 17.70 -11.34 -67.27
C LEU A 72 18.49 -11.65 -66.00
N TRP A 73 19.10 -10.63 -65.38
CA TRP A 73 19.73 -10.75 -64.07
C TRP A 73 18.72 -11.12 -62.98
N MET A 74 17.50 -10.57 -63.03
CA MET A 74 16.42 -10.97 -62.11
C MET A 74 16.04 -12.45 -62.26
N GLN A 75 15.78 -12.93 -63.48
CA GLN A 75 15.42 -14.33 -63.72
C GLN A 75 16.57 -15.29 -63.33
N TYR A 76 17.81 -14.89 -63.57
CA TYR A 76 18.99 -15.63 -63.13
C TYR A 76 19.07 -15.71 -61.60
N GLY A 77 18.87 -14.59 -60.90
CA GLY A 77 18.82 -14.53 -59.43
C GLY A 77 17.70 -15.39 -58.85
N HIS A 78 16.52 -15.40 -59.49
CA HIS A 78 15.40 -16.25 -59.08
C HIS A 78 15.74 -17.74 -59.17
N CYS A 79 16.30 -18.19 -60.29
CA CYS A 79 16.73 -19.58 -60.44
C CYS A 79 17.86 -19.96 -59.45
N LEU A 80 18.79 -19.05 -59.15
CA LEU A 80 19.82 -19.27 -58.14
C LEU A 80 19.22 -19.44 -56.74
N LYS A 81 18.21 -18.64 -56.38
CA LYS A 81 17.50 -18.73 -55.10
C LYS A 81 16.83 -20.10 -54.94
N GLU A 82 16.05 -20.51 -55.94
CA GLU A 82 15.34 -21.79 -55.95
C GLU A 82 16.28 -23.01 -56.03
N ALA A 83 17.49 -22.83 -56.58
CA ALA A 83 18.57 -23.81 -56.54
C ALA A 83 19.31 -23.88 -55.19
N GLY A 84 18.90 -23.10 -54.18
CA GLY A 84 19.54 -23.03 -52.86
C GLY A 84 20.84 -22.21 -52.80
N ARG A 85 21.23 -21.55 -53.90
CA ARG A 85 22.44 -20.71 -53.98
C ARG A 85 22.12 -19.26 -53.58
N ILE A 86 21.70 -19.07 -52.34
CA ILE A 86 21.19 -17.80 -51.81
C ILE A 86 22.21 -16.65 -51.92
N GLY A 87 23.49 -16.92 -51.62
CA GLY A 87 24.61 -15.97 -51.79
C GLY A 87 24.71 -15.40 -53.20
N ASP A 88 24.73 -16.31 -54.19
CA ASP A 88 24.86 -15.94 -55.60
C ASP A 88 23.61 -15.23 -56.13
N ALA A 89 22.42 -15.62 -55.64
CA ALA A 89 21.17 -14.95 -55.96
C ALA A 89 21.21 -13.47 -55.53
N GLY A 90 21.73 -13.18 -54.34
CA GLY A 90 21.90 -11.82 -53.84
C GLY A 90 22.79 -10.97 -54.76
N ASN A 91 23.91 -11.52 -55.23
CA ASN A 91 24.78 -10.84 -56.18
C ASN A 91 24.08 -10.58 -57.52
N ALA A 92 23.34 -11.56 -58.05
CA ALA A 92 22.60 -11.41 -59.30
C ALA A 92 21.50 -10.32 -59.21
N TYR A 93 20.79 -10.24 -58.08
CA TYR A 93 19.83 -9.17 -57.85
C TYR A 93 20.47 -7.80 -57.65
N LEU A 94 21.66 -7.71 -57.05
CA LEU A 94 22.42 -6.45 -56.97
C LEU A 94 22.83 -5.95 -58.36
N GLU A 95 23.23 -6.84 -59.28
CA GLU A 95 23.51 -6.48 -60.68
C GLU A 95 22.23 -6.00 -61.40
N ALA A 96 21.09 -6.66 -61.18
CA ALA A 96 19.80 -6.19 -61.69
C ALA A 96 19.46 -4.78 -61.17
N LEU A 97 19.66 -4.54 -59.87
CA LEU A 97 19.40 -3.26 -59.22
C LEU A 97 20.37 -2.16 -59.71
N ALA A 98 21.62 -2.49 -60.02
CA ALA A 98 22.58 -1.54 -60.58
C ALA A 98 22.18 -1.04 -61.97
N LEU A 99 21.48 -1.89 -62.74
CA LEU A 99 20.96 -1.55 -64.07
C LEU A 99 19.60 -0.83 -64.00
N GLU A 100 18.72 -1.23 -63.09
CA GLU A 100 17.41 -0.61 -62.84
C GLU A 100 17.20 -0.31 -61.34
N PRO A 101 17.70 0.83 -60.83
CA PRO A 101 17.77 1.14 -59.40
C PRO A 101 16.44 1.26 -58.65
N THR A 102 15.34 1.42 -59.39
CA THR A 102 13.99 1.62 -58.86
C THR A 102 13.06 0.46 -59.20
N ASN A 103 13.57 -0.66 -59.75
CA ASN A 103 12.72 -1.81 -60.07
C ASN A 103 12.18 -2.45 -58.77
N PRO A 104 10.86 -2.41 -58.53
CA PRO A 104 10.31 -2.76 -57.23
C PRO A 104 10.30 -4.28 -56.97
N ASP A 105 10.15 -5.10 -58.02
CA ASP A 105 10.32 -6.57 -57.94
C ASP A 105 11.75 -6.97 -57.57
N THR A 106 12.75 -6.30 -58.15
CA THR A 106 14.17 -6.54 -57.82
C THR A 106 14.45 -6.22 -56.35
N LEU A 107 13.94 -5.09 -55.87
CA LEU A 107 14.05 -4.68 -54.47
C LEU A 107 13.35 -5.67 -53.53
N LEU A 108 12.16 -6.16 -53.88
CA LEU A 108 11.45 -7.20 -53.13
C LEU A 108 12.25 -8.50 -53.04
N HIS A 109 12.76 -9.00 -54.18
CA HIS A 109 13.56 -10.22 -54.21
C HIS A 109 14.88 -10.09 -53.43
N LEU A 110 15.52 -8.91 -53.50
CA LEU A 110 16.73 -8.63 -52.75
C LEU A 110 16.44 -8.57 -51.24
N GLY A 111 15.32 -7.97 -50.83
CA GLY A 111 14.83 -7.99 -49.45
C GLY A 111 14.63 -9.41 -48.92
N ARG A 112 13.90 -10.26 -49.66
CA ARG A 112 13.69 -11.69 -49.33
C ARG A 112 15.00 -12.45 -49.15
N VAL A 113 15.96 -12.27 -50.07
CA VAL A 113 17.27 -12.93 -50.00
C VAL A 113 18.08 -12.45 -48.79
N LYS A 114 18.10 -11.15 -48.52
CA LYS A 114 18.78 -10.61 -47.33
C LYS A 114 18.17 -11.12 -46.03
N GLY A 115 16.84 -11.23 -45.99
CA GLY A 115 16.11 -11.86 -44.90
C GLY A 115 16.50 -13.32 -44.68
N ALA A 116 16.61 -14.10 -45.76
CA ALA A 116 17.05 -15.49 -45.71
C ALA A 116 18.53 -15.65 -45.27
N MET A 117 19.36 -14.62 -45.47
CA MET A 117 20.74 -14.57 -44.99
C MET A 117 20.87 -14.11 -43.52
N GLY A 118 19.76 -13.74 -42.86
CA GLY A 118 19.76 -13.23 -41.48
C GLY A 118 20.02 -11.72 -41.36
N ASP A 119 20.25 -11.01 -42.47
CA ASP A 119 20.48 -9.56 -42.53
C ASP A 119 19.14 -8.81 -42.57
N ALA A 120 18.42 -8.84 -41.45
CA ALA A 120 17.07 -8.31 -41.31
C ALA A 120 17.01 -6.79 -41.56
N ALA A 121 17.99 -6.03 -41.06
CA ALA A 121 18.05 -4.57 -41.23
C ALA A 121 18.15 -4.18 -42.72
N SER A 122 19.07 -4.81 -43.49
CA SER A 122 19.15 -4.54 -44.93
C SER A 122 17.91 -5.02 -45.66
N ALA A 123 17.33 -6.15 -45.24
CA ALA A 123 16.12 -6.69 -45.84
C ALA A 123 14.95 -5.69 -45.73
N VAL A 124 14.68 -5.16 -44.54
CA VAL A 124 13.66 -4.11 -44.32
C VAL A 124 13.94 -2.92 -45.22
N GLY A 125 15.17 -2.38 -45.25
CA GLY A 125 15.52 -1.23 -46.08
C GLY A 125 15.26 -1.43 -47.58
N PHE A 126 15.49 -2.64 -48.12
CA PHE A 126 15.14 -2.95 -49.52
C PHE A 126 13.63 -3.07 -49.74
N LEU A 127 12.90 -3.69 -48.81
CA LEU A 127 11.45 -3.85 -48.89
C LEU A 127 10.72 -2.50 -48.83
N GLU A 128 11.17 -1.57 -47.98
CA GLU A 128 10.63 -0.21 -47.92
C GLU A 128 10.85 0.56 -49.22
N ARG A 129 12.05 0.45 -49.80
CA ARG A 129 12.36 1.03 -51.10
C ARG A 129 11.52 0.42 -52.22
N ALA A 130 11.17 -0.87 -52.13
CA ALA A 130 10.28 -1.51 -53.09
C ALA A 130 8.89 -0.85 -53.06
N VAL A 131 8.35 -0.61 -51.86
CA VAL A 131 7.04 0.04 -51.67
C VAL A 131 7.06 1.53 -52.04
N ALA A 132 8.18 2.23 -51.81
CA ALA A 132 8.34 3.64 -52.15
C ALA A 132 8.71 3.91 -53.62
N SER A 133 8.89 2.87 -54.44
CA SER A 133 9.36 3.04 -55.81
C SER A 133 8.33 3.77 -56.69
N PRO A 134 8.72 4.81 -57.46
CA PRO A 134 7.83 5.46 -58.43
C PRO A 134 7.39 4.55 -59.58
N ALA A 135 8.15 3.48 -59.86
CA ALA A 135 7.79 2.47 -60.86
C ALA A 135 6.62 1.59 -60.39
N LEU A 136 6.28 1.66 -59.09
CA LEU A 136 5.10 1.05 -58.52
C LEU A 136 3.87 1.89 -58.90
N GLY A 137 3.24 1.56 -60.02
CA GLY A 137 1.90 2.04 -60.34
C GLY A 137 0.88 1.42 -59.40
N ALA A 138 0.84 1.86 -58.14
CA ALA A 138 -0.12 1.45 -57.11
C ALA A 138 -0.46 -0.06 -57.09
N ASP A 139 0.48 -0.98 -57.39
CA ASP A 139 0.19 -2.42 -57.38
C ASP A 139 -0.04 -2.88 -55.93
N PRO A 140 -1.29 -3.21 -55.53
CA PRO A 140 -1.59 -3.57 -54.16
C PRO A 140 -0.95 -4.91 -53.76
N ARG A 141 -0.65 -5.78 -54.73
CA ARG A 141 -0.07 -7.10 -54.47
C ARG A 141 1.36 -6.98 -54.00
N LEU A 142 2.18 -6.21 -54.70
CA LEU A 142 3.58 -6.03 -54.31
C LEU A 142 3.70 -5.33 -52.95
N ARG A 143 2.84 -4.35 -52.68
CA ARG A 143 2.77 -3.68 -51.37
C ARG A 143 2.41 -4.68 -50.26
N SER A 144 1.43 -5.55 -50.51
CA SER A 144 1.05 -6.62 -49.58
C SER A 144 2.18 -7.63 -49.35
N ASP A 145 2.84 -8.07 -50.42
CA ASP A 145 3.98 -8.99 -50.36
C ASP A 145 5.12 -8.41 -49.53
N ALA A 146 5.53 -7.18 -49.83
CA ALA A 146 6.59 -6.51 -49.07
C ALA A 146 6.22 -6.34 -47.60
N SER A 147 4.99 -5.94 -47.29
CA SER A 147 4.49 -5.81 -45.92
C SER A 147 4.51 -7.14 -45.17
N SER A 148 4.13 -8.25 -45.82
CA SER A 148 4.13 -9.60 -45.24
C SER A 148 5.55 -10.11 -44.96
N GLU A 149 6.50 -9.83 -45.85
CA GLU A 149 7.91 -10.17 -45.65
C GLU A 149 8.52 -9.37 -44.49
N ILE A 150 8.24 -8.06 -44.42
CA ILE A 150 8.67 -7.21 -43.29
C ILE A 150 8.10 -7.75 -41.97
N LEU A 151 6.81 -8.12 -41.94
CA LEU A 151 6.19 -8.67 -40.74
C LEU A 151 6.87 -9.97 -40.29
N THR A 152 7.14 -10.88 -41.22
CA THR A 152 7.82 -12.15 -40.95
C THR A 152 9.23 -11.92 -40.36
N LEU A 153 9.94 -10.90 -40.84
CA LEU A 153 11.24 -10.50 -40.27
C LEU A 153 11.09 -9.98 -38.84
N GLY A 154 10.06 -9.17 -38.57
CA GLY A 154 9.74 -8.67 -37.24
C GLY A 154 9.40 -9.78 -36.25
N ASP A 155 8.53 -10.71 -36.64
CA ASP A 155 8.14 -11.86 -35.81
C ASP A 155 9.34 -12.74 -35.48
N ARG A 156 10.20 -13.04 -36.47
CA ARG A 156 11.43 -13.79 -36.22
C ARG A 156 12.39 -13.05 -35.29
N ALA A 157 12.55 -11.74 -35.47
CA ALA A 157 13.41 -10.94 -34.60
C ALA A 157 12.87 -10.90 -33.16
N ARG A 158 11.55 -10.80 -32.98
CA ARG A 158 10.88 -10.90 -31.68
C ARG A 158 11.14 -12.26 -31.03
N ASP A 159 10.96 -13.36 -31.76
CA ASP A 159 11.16 -14.72 -31.23
C ASP A 159 12.63 -14.96 -30.83
N GLU A 160 13.58 -14.33 -31.54
CA GLU A 160 15.00 -14.32 -31.22
C GLU A 160 15.40 -13.27 -30.17
N ARG A 161 14.43 -12.50 -29.62
CA ARG A 161 14.63 -11.41 -28.65
C ARG A 161 15.54 -10.28 -29.13
N ARG A 162 15.65 -10.09 -30.45
CA ARG A 162 16.32 -8.95 -31.08
C ARG A 162 15.35 -7.78 -31.15
N TRP A 163 15.05 -7.19 -29.98
CA TRP A 163 13.98 -6.21 -29.84
C TRP A 163 14.10 -5.00 -30.77
N ALA A 164 15.31 -4.46 -30.95
CA ALA A 164 15.53 -3.31 -31.84
C ALA A 164 15.24 -3.64 -33.32
N ASP A 165 15.63 -4.84 -33.77
CA ASP A 165 15.35 -5.30 -35.14
C ASP A 165 13.84 -5.53 -35.34
N ALA A 166 13.15 -6.07 -34.31
CA ALA A 166 11.71 -6.30 -34.33
C ALA A 166 10.93 -4.98 -34.37
N VAL A 167 11.32 -3.99 -33.55
CA VAL A 167 10.74 -2.64 -33.55
C VAL A 167 10.85 -2.01 -34.94
N ALA A 168 12.06 -2.00 -35.52
CA ALA A 168 12.28 -1.41 -36.84
C ALA A 168 11.43 -2.08 -37.94
N ALA A 169 11.28 -3.42 -37.88
CA ALA A 169 10.44 -4.16 -38.81
C ALA A 169 8.95 -3.89 -38.60
N TYR A 170 8.45 -3.87 -37.37
CA TYR A 170 7.04 -3.56 -37.09
C TYR A 170 6.69 -2.12 -37.46
N GLU A 171 7.54 -1.14 -37.19
CA GLU A 171 7.35 0.25 -37.63
C GLU A 171 7.32 0.37 -39.17
N ALA A 172 8.21 -0.36 -39.87
CA ALA A 172 8.21 -0.43 -41.32
C ALA A 172 6.91 -1.04 -41.87
N HIS A 173 6.41 -2.11 -41.24
CA HIS A 173 5.13 -2.72 -41.59
C HIS A 173 3.97 -1.74 -41.37
N LEU A 174 3.93 -1.06 -40.23
CA LEU A 174 2.87 -0.11 -39.87
C LEU A 174 2.87 1.17 -40.74
N ARG A 175 4.01 1.57 -41.30
CA ARG A 175 4.04 2.61 -42.36
C ARG A 175 3.31 2.18 -43.63
N ILE A 176 3.27 0.88 -43.91
CA ILE A 176 2.62 0.32 -45.09
C ILE A 176 1.14 0.03 -44.81
N GLN A 177 0.85 -0.58 -43.65
CA GLN A 177 -0.46 -1.00 -43.16
C GLN A 177 -0.73 -0.41 -41.76
N PRO A 178 -1.14 0.87 -41.66
CA PRO A 178 -1.31 1.56 -40.37
C PRO A 178 -2.50 1.05 -39.54
N GLU A 179 -3.43 0.33 -40.17
CA GLU A 179 -4.65 -0.21 -39.56
C GLU A 179 -4.45 -1.62 -38.98
N ALA A 180 -3.21 -2.13 -38.95
CA ALA A 180 -2.89 -3.44 -38.39
C ALA A 180 -2.84 -3.41 -36.85
N GLY A 181 -4.00 -3.30 -36.20
CA GLY A 181 -4.16 -3.24 -34.74
C GLY A 181 -3.33 -4.25 -33.94
N PRO A 182 -3.34 -5.56 -34.26
CA PRO A 182 -2.53 -6.56 -33.56
C PRO A 182 -1.01 -6.28 -33.63
N ILE A 183 -0.53 -5.61 -34.68
CA ILE A 183 0.90 -5.30 -34.84
C ILE A 183 1.30 -4.09 -33.98
N TRP A 184 0.40 -3.15 -33.73
CA TRP A 184 0.62 -2.09 -32.73
C TRP A 184 0.86 -2.67 -31.34
N VAL A 185 0.11 -3.73 -30.97
CA VAL A 185 0.32 -4.46 -29.71
C VAL A 185 1.68 -5.14 -29.66
N GLN A 186 2.10 -5.81 -30.75
CA GLN A 186 3.41 -6.46 -30.80
C GLN A 186 4.58 -5.47 -30.80
N LEU A 187 4.41 -4.31 -31.43
CA LEU A 187 5.34 -3.20 -31.33
C LEU A 187 5.46 -2.72 -29.88
N GLY A 188 4.34 -2.54 -29.18
CA GLY A 188 4.30 -2.19 -27.76
C GLY A 188 5.06 -3.19 -26.88
N HIS A 189 4.86 -4.50 -27.10
CA HIS A 189 5.62 -5.54 -26.38
C HIS A 189 7.13 -5.41 -26.61
N CYS A 190 7.56 -5.26 -27.86
CA CYS A 190 8.99 -5.15 -28.18
C CYS A 190 9.61 -3.86 -27.62
N LEU A 191 8.88 -2.74 -27.66
CA LEU A 191 9.32 -1.46 -27.10
C LEU A 191 9.49 -1.56 -25.59
N LYS A 192 8.53 -2.19 -24.89
CA LYS A 192 8.59 -2.46 -23.44
C LYS A 192 9.82 -3.30 -23.08
N GLU A 193 10.03 -4.44 -23.76
CA GLU A 193 11.19 -5.31 -23.51
C GLU A 193 12.53 -4.66 -23.87
N SER A 194 12.52 -3.64 -24.75
CA SER A 194 13.70 -2.81 -25.05
C SER A 194 13.92 -1.64 -24.09
N GLY A 195 13.06 -1.45 -23.10
CA GLY A 195 13.15 -0.36 -22.10
C GLY A 195 12.63 1.00 -22.59
N GLN A 196 11.91 1.04 -23.72
CA GLN A 196 11.35 2.27 -24.31
C GLN A 196 9.90 2.47 -23.86
N SER A 197 9.68 2.74 -22.58
CA SER A 197 8.35 2.77 -21.95
C SER A 197 7.36 3.75 -22.58
N GLU A 198 7.77 4.98 -22.87
CA GLU A 198 6.89 6.01 -23.47
C GLU A 198 6.43 5.64 -24.89
N ALA A 199 7.36 5.08 -25.68
CA ALA A 199 7.03 4.61 -27.03
C ALA A 199 6.13 3.37 -26.97
N ALA A 200 6.36 2.46 -26.01
CA ALA A 200 5.52 1.29 -25.79
C ALA A 200 4.09 1.70 -25.45
N GLU A 201 3.92 2.67 -24.56
CA GLU A 201 2.61 3.24 -24.21
C GLU A 201 1.89 3.79 -25.45
N THR A 202 2.56 4.59 -26.26
CA THR A 202 1.99 5.13 -27.52
C THR A 202 1.52 4.01 -28.45
N ALA A 203 2.32 2.94 -28.59
CA ALA A 203 1.96 1.80 -29.43
C ALA A 203 0.76 1.01 -28.86
N TYR A 204 0.70 0.80 -27.55
CA TYR A 204 -0.44 0.14 -26.90
C TYR A 204 -1.73 0.96 -27.01
N LEU A 205 -1.68 2.27 -26.77
CA LEU A 205 -2.83 3.16 -26.94
C LEU A 205 -3.35 3.10 -28.38
N ARG A 206 -2.44 3.05 -29.36
CA ARG A 206 -2.82 2.88 -30.76
C ARG A 206 -3.44 1.51 -31.04
N GLY A 207 -2.96 0.45 -30.38
CA GLY A 207 -3.57 -0.88 -30.42
C GLY A 207 -5.00 -0.90 -29.86
N LEU A 208 -5.24 -0.20 -28.74
CA LEU A 208 -6.56 -0.08 -28.11
C LEU A 208 -7.58 0.67 -28.97
N GLU A 209 -7.17 1.49 -29.94
CA GLU A 209 -8.12 2.07 -30.90
C GLU A 209 -8.82 1.00 -31.76
N PHE A 210 -8.18 -0.17 -31.95
CA PHE A 210 -8.72 -1.27 -32.75
C PHE A 210 -9.41 -2.34 -31.89
N ASP A 211 -8.97 -2.51 -30.66
CA ASP A 211 -9.55 -3.43 -29.68
C ASP A 211 -9.57 -2.77 -28.28
N PRO A 212 -10.59 -1.94 -27.99
CA PRO A 212 -10.65 -1.15 -26.76
C PRO A 212 -10.70 -1.97 -25.47
N ASP A 213 -11.15 -3.23 -25.54
CA ASP A 213 -11.34 -4.12 -24.39
C ASP A 213 -10.23 -5.17 -24.29
N ASN A 214 -9.10 -4.96 -24.96
CA ASN A 214 -7.96 -5.85 -24.89
C ASN A 214 -7.33 -5.82 -23.48
N SER A 215 -7.71 -6.78 -22.64
CA SER A 215 -7.35 -6.79 -21.23
C SER A 215 -5.86 -7.00 -20.97
N ASP A 216 -5.14 -7.69 -21.85
CA ASP A 216 -3.68 -7.84 -21.77
C ASP A 216 -2.95 -6.51 -22.05
N VAL A 217 -3.41 -5.76 -23.05
CA VAL A 217 -2.85 -4.43 -23.37
C VAL A 217 -3.14 -3.44 -22.25
N LEU A 218 -4.37 -3.44 -21.72
CA LEU A 218 -4.76 -2.62 -20.57
C LEU A 218 -3.91 -2.95 -19.33
N LEU A 219 -3.68 -4.23 -19.03
CA LEU A 219 -2.76 -4.66 -17.97
C LEU A 219 -1.33 -4.12 -18.19
N HIS A 220 -0.82 -4.18 -19.42
CA HIS A 220 0.50 -3.64 -19.74
C HIS A 220 0.59 -2.12 -19.57
N LEU A 221 -0.45 -1.37 -19.97
CA LEU A 221 -0.53 0.07 -19.70
C LEU A 221 -0.59 0.38 -18.20
N GLY A 222 -1.37 -0.39 -17.44
CA GLY A 222 -1.42 -0.29 -15.97
C GLY A 222 -0.04 -0.46 -15.35
N ARG A 223 0.70 -1.51 -15.73
CA ARG A 223 2.07 -1.76 -15.26
C ARG A 223 3.07 -0.67 -15.66
N LEU A 224 2.96 -0.12 -16.87
CA LEU A 224 3.81 1.01 -17.29
C LEU A 224 3.55 2.25 -16.43
N ARG A 225 2.28 2.53 -16.10
CA ARG A 225 1.90 3.63 -15.21
C ARG A 225 2.35 3.42 -13.76
N LEU A 226 2.30 2.19 -13.25
CA LEU A 226 2.89 1.84 -11.95
C LEU A 226 4.38 2.16 -11.90
N ILE A 227 5.14 1.80 -12.93
CA ILE A 227 6.58 2.11 -13.02
C ILE A 227 6.82 3.62 -13.11
N ALA A 228 5.92 4.36 -13.77
CA ALA A 228 5.98 5.81 -13.85
C ALA A 228 5.57 6.54 -12.56
N GLY A 229 4.98 5.84 -11.58
CA GLY A 229 4.44 6.41 -10.35
C GLY A 229 3.09 7.12 -10.52
N ASP A 230 2.42 6.94 -11.66
CA ASP A 230 1.09 7.50 -11.91
C ASP A 230 0.02 6.47 -11.50
N PHE A 231 -0.29 6.46 -10.21
CA PHE A 231 -1.18 5.46 -9.61
C PHE A 231 -2.64 5.60 -10.05
N GLY A 232 -3.11 6.82 -10.34
CA GLY A 232 -4.46 7.04 -10.85
C GLY A 232 -4.65 6.46 -12.24
N ALA A 233 -3.73 6.74 -13.17
CA ALA A 233 -3.78 6.12 -14.48
C ALA A 233 -3.54 4.60 -14.43
N ALA A 234 -2.69 4.13 -13.51
CA ALA A 234 -2.49 2.70 -13.29
C ALA A 234 -3.79 2.01 -12.86
N ALA A 235 -4.47 2.56 -11.85
CA ALA A 235 -5.74 2.03 -11.35
C ALA A 235 -6.81 2.00 -12.44
N TYR A 236 -6.95 3.08 -13.21
CA TYR A 236 -7.88 3.16 -14.34
C TYR A 236 -7.67 2.05 -15.37
N TYR A 237 -6.42 1.81 -15.80
CA TYR A 237 -6.16 0.76 -16.79
C TYR A 237 -6.32 -0.65 -16.22
N LEU A 238 -5.89 -0.88 -14.97
CA LEU A 238 -6.02 -2.17 -14.30
C LEU A 238 -7.49 -2.54 -14.05
N GLU A 239 -8.32 -1.57 -13.68
CA GLU A 239 -9.77 -1.75 -13.52
C GLU A 239 -10.43 -2.12 -14.85
N ARG A 240 -10.15 -1.36 -15.92
CA ARG A 240 -10.65 -1.69 -17.25
C ARG A 240 -10.21 -3.08 -17.72
N ALA A 241 -9.00 -3.52 -17.38
CA ALA A 241 -8.53 -4.86 -17.68
C ALA A 241 -9.27 -5.94 -16.85
N ALA A 242 -9.58 -5.65 -15.59
CA ALA A 242 -10.30 -6.56 -14.69
C ALA A 242 -11.81 -6.68 -15.02
N GLU A 243 -12.39 -5.64 -15.65
CA GLU A 243 -13.80 -5.56 -16.05
C GLU A 243 -14.06 -5.76 -17.55
N ALA A 244 -13.01 -5.93 -18.35
CA ALA A 244 -13.13 -6.21 -19.77
C ALA A 244 -14.04 -7.42 -20.04
N ALA A 245 -14.60 -7.51 -21.26
CA ALA A 245 -15.43 -8.64 -21.69
C ALA A 245 -14.74 -10.01 -21.48
N SER A 246 -13.40 -10.03 -21.57
CA SER A 246 -12.57 -11.13 -21.07
C SER A 246 -11.74 -10.65 -19.87
N PRO A 247 -12.24 -10.78 -18.63
CA PRO A 247 -11.59 -10.29 -17.42
C PRO A 247 -10.17 -10.82 -17.25
N ASN A 248 -9.24 -9.95 -16.89
CA ASN A 248 -7.87 -10.34 -16.56
C ASN A 248 -7.68 -10.43 -15.04
N GLU A 249 -7.42 -11.64 -14.54
CA GLU A 249 -7.23 -11.89 -13.10
C GLU A 249 -5.93 -11.31 -12.54
N ASP A 250 -4.88 -11.22 -13.35
CA ASP A 250 -3.62 -10.57 -12.94
C ASP A 250 -3.85 -9.08 -12.73
N ALA A 251 -4.63 -8.44 -13.61
CA ALA A 251 -5.01 -7.04 -13.46
C ALA A 251 -5.83 -6.80 -12.18
N ARG A 252 -6.78 -7.70 -11.88
CA ARG A 252 -7.54 -7.65 -10.63
C ARG A 252 -6.65 -7.79 -9.40
N ALA A 253 -5.68 -8.72 -9.43
CA ALA A 253 -4.74 -8.92 -8.34
C ALA A 253 -3.81 -7.70 -8.16
N GLU A 254 -3.28 -7.14 -9.24
CA GLU A 254 -2.42 -5.95 -9.20
C GLU A 254 -3.17 -4.69 -8.78
N LEU A 255 -4.44 -4.53 -9.21
CA LEU A 255 -5.28 -3.43 -8.74
C LEU A 255 -5.54 -3.54 -7.23
N ARG A 256 -5.84 -4.75 -6.76
CA ARG A 256 -6.01 -5.02 -5.33
C ARG A 256 -4.73 -4.69 -4.56
N ASP A 257 -3.58 -5.13 -5.05
CA ASP A 257 -2.30 -4.92 -4.40
C ASP A 257 -1.89 -3.43 -4.44
N LEU A 258 -2.21 -2.70 -5.52
CA LEU A 258 -2.05 -1.25 -5.62
C LEU A 258 -2.85 -0.53 -4.53
N LEU A 259 -4.14 -0.85 -4.40
CA LEU A 259 -4.98 -0.31 -3.34
C LEU A 259 -4.41 -0.65 -1.98
N LEU A 260 -4.10 -1.92 -1.70
CA LEU A 260 -3.59 -2.35 -0.40
C LEU A 260 -2.24 -1.71 -0.03
N SER A 261 -1.33 -1.54 -0.99
CA SER A 261 0.02 -1.01 -0.75
C SER A 261 0.05 0.50 -0.52
N HIS A 262 -0.77 1.27 -1.24
CA HIS A 262 -0.74 2.73 -1.15
C HIS A 262 -1.57 3.29 0.01
N LEU A 263 -2.36 2.45 0.69
CA LEU A 263 -3.08 2.80 1.92
C LEU A 263 -2.16 3.13 3.11
N ALA A 264 -0.89 2.71 3.08
CA ALA A 264 0.08 3.12 4.10
C ALA A 264 0.43 4.61 3.98
N ASP A 265 0.52 5.14 2.75
CA ASP A 265 0.94 6.52 2.48
C ASP A 265 -0.22 7.52 2.60
N PHE A 266 -1.46 7.13 2.29
CA PHE A 266 -2.64 8.01 2.39
C PHE A 266 -3.03 8.37 3.84
N SER A 267 -2.61 7.57 4.82
CA SER A 267 -2.83 7.84 6.25
C SER A 267 -2.06 9.07 6.77
N ALA A 268 -1.13 9.62 5.98
CA ALA A 268 -0.19 10.67 6.37
C ALA A 268 -0.38 12.03 5.65
N GLY A 269 -1.62 12.42 5.35
CA GLY A 269 -1.92 13.81 4.95
C GLY A 269 -1.82 14.12 3.46
N ALA A 270 -2.14 13.17 2.58
CA ALA A 270 -2.28 13.40 1.15
C ALA A 270 -3.35 14.47 0.86
N THR A 271 -3.04 15.44 0.00
CA THR A 271 -3.95 16.54 -0.37
C THR A 271 -4.61 16.27 -1.71
N GLY A 272 -5.94 16.44 -1.77
CA GLY A 272 -6.77 16.68 -2.98
C GLY A 272 -6.48 15.78 -4.19
N ASP A 273 -5.54 16.20 -5.02
CA ASP A 273 -5.25 15.57 -6.32
C ASP A 273 -4.73 14.11 -6.21
N GLU A 274 -4.09 13.72 -5.10
CA GLU A 274 -3.54 12.36 -4.91
C GLU A 274 -4.61 11.29 -4.60
N THR A 275 -5.81 11.70 -4.20
CA THR A 275 -6.91 10.80 -3.77
C THR A 275 -8.12 10.80 -4.71
N ASP A 276 -8.23 11.72 -5.67
CA ASP A 276 -9.41 11.86 -6.53
C ASP A 276 -9.70 10.59 -7.37
N TRP A 277 -8.66 9.91 -7.82
CA TRP A 277 -8.81 8.65 -8.56
C TRP A 277 -9.32 7.50 -7.68
N LEU A 278 -9.04 7.53 -6.38
CA LEU A 278 -9.51 6.53 -5.42
C LEU A 278 -11.01 6.71 -5.15
N ASP A 279 -11.46 7.96 -5.05
CA ASP A 279 -12.88 8.29 -4.93
C ASP A 279 -13.68 7.80 -6.14
N ASP A 280 -13.18 8.03 -7.37
CA ASP A 280 -13.81 7.54 -8.60
C ASP A 280 -13.91 6.01 -8.62
N LEU A 281 -12.85 5.33 -8.21
CA LEU A 281 -12.80 3.88 -8.14
C LEU A 281 -13.72 3.30 -7.06
N LEU A 282 -13.81 3.93 -5.88
CA LEU A 282 -14.74 3.53 -4.81
C LEU A 282 -16.20 3.60 -5.28
N ASP A 283 -16.54 4.60 -6.07
CA ASP A 283 -17.91 4.82 -6.54
C ASP A 283 -18.29 3.83 -7.66
N HIS A 284 -17.38 3.60 -8.61
CA HIS A 284 -17.71 2.95 -9.88
C HIS A 284 -17.23 1.50 -10.01
N SER A 285 -16.28 1.02 -9.19
CA SER A 285 -15.68 -0.29 -9.41
C SER A 285 -16.63 -1.46 -9.16
N GLN A 286 -16.63 -2.40 -10.10
CA GLN A 286 -17.27 -3.72 -10.00
C GLN A 286 -16.24 -4.86 -9.96
N SER A 287 -14.96 -4.51 -10.02
CA SER A 287 -13.82 -5.41 -10.26
C SER A 287 -13.52 -6.39 -9.13
N PHE A 288 -13.94 -6.11 -7.90
CA PHE A 288 -13.39 -6.80 -6.70
C PHE A 288 -14.13 -8.07 -6.26
N GLY A 289 -14.81 -8.73 -7.21
CA GLY A 289 -15.45 -10.02 -7.01
C GLY A 289 -16.83 -9.94 -6.37
N SER A 290 -17.53 -11.08 -6.33
CA SER A 290 -18.91 -11.17 -5.84
C SER A 290 -19.03 -12.00 -4.56
N GLY A 291 -20.11 -11.74 -3.82
CA GLY A 291 -20.42 -12.41 -2.56
C GLY A 291 -19.37 -12.17 -1.48
N LYS A 292 -19.26 -13.11 -0.53
CA LYS A 292 -18.50 -12.94 0.72
C LYS A 292 -17.00 -12.61 0.55
N ARG A 293 -16.38 -13.05 -0.55
CA ARG A 293 -14.95 -12.74 -0.81
C ARG A 293 -14.76 -11.29 -1.24
N GLY A 294 -15.65 -10.76 -2.08
CA GLY A 294 -15.65 -9.34 -2.43
C GLY A 294 -16.01 -8.47 -1.23
N ALA A 295 -17.02 -8.89 -0.45
CA ALA A 295 -17.40 -8.21 0.78
C ALA A 295 -16.22 -8.08 1.75
N LYS A 296 -15.49 -9.18 2.00
CA LYS A 296 -14.30 -9.15 2.85
C LYS A 296 -13.24 -8.15 2.33
N PHE A 297 -12.96 -8.15 1.03
CA PHE A 297 -11.99 -7.20 0.46
C PHE A 297 -12.40 -5.75 0.72
N TRP A 298 -13.66 -5.40 0.46
CA TRP A 298 -14.17 -4.06 0.69
C TRP A 298 -14.20 -3.68 2.17
N SER A 299 -14.45 -4.65 3.07
CA SER A 299 -14.32 -4.46 4.51
C SER A 299 -12.87 -4.18 4.92
N ASP A 300 -11.92 -4.99 4.46
CA ASP A 300 -10.49 -4.83 4.74
C ASP A 300 -9.95 -3.50 4.15
N LEU A 301 -10.51 -3.05 3.02
CA LEU A 301 -10.21 -1.74 2.43
C LEU A 301 -10.76 -0.59 3.28
N GLY A 302 -12.01 -0.72 3.77
CA GLY A 302 -12.61 0.25 4.68
C GLY A 302 -11.80 0.43 5.97
N ASP A 303 -11.27 -0.66 6.53
CA ASP A 303 -10.43 -0.64 7.74
C ASP A 303 -9.19 0.23 7.55
N ARG A 304 -8.58 0.13 6.38
CA ARG A 304 -7.38 0.89 6.04
C ARG A 304 -7.67 2.34 5.72
N LEU A 305 -8.92 2.64 5.34
CA LEU A 305 -9.39 3.98 5.02
C LEU A 305 -9.99 4.70 6.23
N GLU A 306 -10.03 4.13 7.44
CA GLU A 306 -10.72 4.72 8.60
C GLU A 306 -10.26 6.15 8.94
N ALA A 307 -9.01 6.51 8.63
CA ALA A 307 -8.50 7.87 8.75
C ALA A 307 -9.32 8.90 7.93
N ASN A 308 -9.86 8.47 6.79
CA ASN A 308 -10.82 9.22 5.98
C ASN A 308 -12.21 8.57 6.08
N SER A 309 -13.01 9.01 7.05
CA SER A 309 -14.31 8.41 7.34
C SER A 309 -15.29 8.43 6.15
N ALA A 310 -15.13 9.33 5.18
CA ALA A 310 -15.98 9.34 3.98
C ALA A 310 -15.60 8.22 3.00
N GLN A 311 -14.32 7.97 2.78
CA GLN A 311 -13.84 6.89 1.92
C GLN A 311 -14.07 5.51 2.56
N ALA A 312 -13.80 5.39 3.88
CA ALA A 312 -14.09 4.17 4.63
C ALA A 312 -15.57 3.79 4.56
N GLU A 313 -16.47 4.77 4.71
CA GLU A 313 -17.92 4.54 4.58
C GLU A 313 -18.28 3.96 3.21
N ARG A 314 -17.78 4.53 2.11
CA ARG A 314 -18.06 4.02 0.76
C ARG A 314 -17.60 2.57 0.59
N ALA A 315 -16.38 2.25 1.04
CA ALA A 315 -15.86 0.89 1.02
C ALA A 315 -16.72 -0.08 1.86
N TYR A 316 -17.08 0.29 3.09
CA TYR A 316 -17.94 -0.53 3.93
C TYR A 316 -19.36 -0.70 3.35
N ARG A 317 -19.94 0.33 2.73
CA ARG A 317 -21.25 0.23 2.07
C ARG A 317 -21.20 -0.78 0.91
N LYS A 318 -20.13 -0.78 0.11
CA LYS A 318 -19.90 -1.82 -0.92
C LYS A 318 -19.73 -3.22 -0.31
N SER A 319 -19.06 -3.34 0.83
CA SER A 319 -18.97 -4.61 1.57
C SER A 319 -20.36 -5.13 1.95
N VAL A 320 -21.20 -4.30 2.58
CA VAL A 320 -22.56 -4.67 3.01
C VAL A 320 -23.50 -4.91 1.83
N GLU A 321 -23.31 -4.24 0.70
CA GLU A 321 -24.06 -4.53 -0.54
C GLU A 321 -23.80 -5.97 -1.01
N LEU A 322 -22.55 -6.45 -0.89
CA LEU A 322 -22.15 -7.80 -1.32
C LEU A 322 -22.43 -8.89 -0.26
N ASP A 323 -22.39 -8.54 1.02
CA ASP A 323 -22.73 -9.42 2.15
C ASP A 323 -23.51 -8.64 3.23
N PRO A 324 -24.85 -8.56 3.12
CA PRO A 324 -25.70 -7.84 4.06
C PRO A 324 -25.66 -8.37 5.50
N ASP A 325 -25.13 -9.60 5.67
CA ASP A 325 -25.03 -10.31 6.93
C ASP A 325 -23.65 -10.12 7.61
N ASN A 326 -22.83 -9.17 7.12
CA ASN A 326 -21.52 -8.87 7.69
C ASN A 326 -21.65 -7.98 8.94
N PHE A 327 -21.84 -8.63 10.10
CA PHE A 327 -22.01 -8.00 11.41
C PHE A 327 -20.92 -6.97 11.74
N ASP A 328 -19.64 -7.32 11.53
CA ASP A 328 -18.51 -6.49 11.93
C ASP A 328 -18.46 -5.20 11.07
N THR A 329 -18.73 -5.31 9.77
CA THR A 329 -18.83 -4.14 8.87
C THR A 329 -19.99 -3.22 9.24
N LEU A 330 -21.15 -3.77 9.65
CA LEU A 330 -22.30 -2.97 10.07
C LEU A 330 -22.00 -2.17 11.35
N LEU A 331 -21.28 -2.75 12.32
CA LEU A 331 -20.83 -2.02 13.51
C LEU A 331 -19.84 -0.90 13.14
N ARG A 332 -18.93 -1.13 12.19
CA ARG A 332 -18.00 -0.10 11.68
C ARG A 332 -18.74 1.05 11.01
N LEU A 333 -19.72 0.76 10.16
CA LEU A 333 -20.59 1.78 9.56
C LEU A 333 -21.34 2.58 10.61
N SER A 334 -21.91 1.91 11.62
CA SER A 334 -22.62 2.55 12.72
C SER A 334 -21.70 3.50 13.51
N ARG A 335 -20.46 3.08 13.79
CA ARG A 335 -19.42 3.94 14.41
C ARG A 335 -19.08 5.16 13.57
N ILE A 336 -18.94 5.01 12.25
CA ILE A 336 -18.68 6.13 11.34
C ILE A 336 -19.84 7.12 11.32
N GLY A 337 -21.09 6.62 11.23
CA GLY A 337 -22.28 7.45 11.31
C GLY A 337 -22.30 8.28 12.59
N LEU A 338 -22.00 7.63 13.72
CA LEU A 338 -21.91 8.30 15.02
C LEU A 338 -20.81 9.37 15.06
N ALA A 339 -19.62 9.08 14.52
CA ALA A 339 -18.51 10.03 14.46
C ALA A 339 -18.83 11.27 13.59
N ARG A 340 -19.70 11.12 12.60
CA ARG A 340 -20.18 12.20 11.71
C ARG A 340 -21.44 12.90 12.22
N ASP A 341 -21.90 12.56 13.42
CA ASP A 341 -23.13 13.04 14.04
C ASP A 341 -24.42 12.65 13.26
N ASP A 342 -24.34 11.65 12.40
CA ASP A 342 -25.50 11.04 11.72
C ASP A 342 -26.06 9.89 12.57
N ILE A 343 -26.74 10.27 13.64
CA ILE A 343 -27.35 9.36 14.62
C ILE A 343 -28.38 8.42 13.96
N ALA A 344 -29.07 8.88 12.92
CA ALA A 344 -30.12 8.10 12.27
C ALA A 344 -29.51 6.94 11.48
N SER A 345 -28.50 7.22 10.64
CA SER A 345 -27.77 6.17 9.93
C SER A 345 -27.05 5.23 10.89
N ALA A 346 -26.43 5.76 11.94
CA ALA A 346 -25.76 4.94 12.96
C ALA A 346 -26.72 3.95 13.64
N ALA A 347 -27.92 4.41 13.99
CA ALA A 347 -28.94 3.56 14.60
C ALA A 347 -29.47 2.50 13.63
N GLN A 348 -29.65 2.85 12.35
CA GLN A 348 -30.09 1.93 11.30
C GLN A 348 -29.07 0.80 11.06
N ASP A 349 -27.79 1.14 10.95
CA ASP A 349 -26.73 0.16 10.72
C ASP A 349 -26.57 -0.78 11.93
N LEU A 350 -26.71 -0.26 13.15
CA LEU A 350 -26.73 -1.07 14.38
C LEU A 350 -27.97 -1.97 14.45
N GLU A 351 -29.14 -1.47 14.07
CA GLU A 351 -30.36 -2.27 14.03
C GLU A 351 -30.23 -3.45 13.06
N GLN A 352 -29.62 -3.22 11.90
CA GLN A 352 -29.33 -4.28 10.95
C GLN A 352 -28.33 -5.29 11.53
N ALA A 353 -27.26 -4.84 12.21
CA ALA A 353 -26.30 -5.72 12.87
C ALA A 353 -26.99 -6.61 13.91
N GLU A 354 -27.86 -6.04 14.74
CA GLU A 354 -28.56 -6.80 15.77
C GLU A 354 -29.54 -7.83 15.22
N ALA A 355 -30.14 -7.59 14.06
CA ALA A 355 -31.01 -8.56 13.40
C ALA A 355 -30.27 -9.87 13.03
N LEU A 356 -28.93 -9.83 12.97
CA LEU A 356 -28.06 -10.98 12.69
C LEU A 356 -27.67 -11.75 13.96
N LEU A 357 -27.90 -11.19 15.15
CA LEU A 357 -27.58 -11.86 16.40
C LEU A 357 -28.52 -13.07 16.59
N PRO A 358 -27.98 -14.22 17.05
CA PRO A 358 -28.81 -15.39 17.30
C PRO A 358 -29.82 -15.10 18.43
N ALA A 359 -30.94 -15.83 18.44
CA ALA A 359 -31.97 -15.71 19.49
C ALA A 359 -31.37 -15.86 20.90
N GLU A 360 -31.99 -15.23 21.90
CA GLU A 360 -31.50 -15.24 23.30
C GLU A 360 -31.19 -16.65 23.83
N ASP A 361 -31.97 -17.65 23.41
CA ASP A 361 -31.86 -19.05 23.82
C ASP A 361 -30.78 -19.88 23.08
N ALA A 362 -30.11 -19.30 22.08
CA ALA A 362 -29.04 -19.95 21.31
C ALA A 362 -27.67 -19.81 21.99
N ALA A 363 -26.67 -20.58 21.53
CA ALA A 363 -25.31 -20.55 22.09
C ALA A 363 -24.75 -19.11 22.20
N PRO A 364 -24.01 -18.79 23.28
CA PRO A 364 -23.61 -17.42 23.58
C PRO A 364 -22.67 -16.85 22.51
N ASP A 365 -23.15 -15.83 21.80
CA ASP A 365 -22.33 -14.87 21.03
C ASP A 365 -22.22 -13.59 21.86
N GLU A 366 -21.69 -13.76 23.08
CA GLU A 366 -21.72 -12.76 24.17
C GLU A 366 -20.88 -11.52 23.82
N ASP A 367 -19.78 -11.70 23.08
CA ASP A 367 -18.89 -10.63 22.64
C ASP A 367 -19.59 -9.68 21.67
N ARG A 368 -20.24 -10.21 20.61
CA ARG A 368 -20.97 -9.39 19.62
C ARG A 368 -22.17 -8.66 20.22
N ARG A 369 -22.89 -9.33 21.13
CA ARG A 369 -23.98 -8.70 21.89
C ARG A 369 -23.42 -7.54 22.73
N THR A 370 -22.32 -7.75 23.44
CA THR A 370 -21.69 -6.72 24.27
C THR A 370 -21.26 -5.51 23.44
N GLU A 371 -20.59 -5.74 22.31
CA GLU A 371 -20.14 -4.69 21.39
C GLU A 371 -21.31 -3.86 20.83
N ALA A 372 -22.39 -4.53 20.40
CA ALA A 372 -23.61 -3.86 19.95
C ALA A 372 -24.28 -3.03 21.06
N ALA A 373 -24.33 -3.56 22.30
CA ALA A 373 -24.89 -2.84 23.46
C ALA A 373 -24.11 -1.60 23.85
N GLU A 374 -22.78 -1.64 23.73
CA GLU A 374 -21.91 -0.50 24.01
C GLU A 374 -22.07 0.58 22.95
N LEU A 375 -22.14 0.18 21.67
CA LEU A 375 -22.41 1.12 20.59
C LEU A 375 -23.81 1.75 20.73
N ALA A 376 -24.82 0.96 21.15
CA ALA A 376 -26.16 1.47 21.47
C ALA A 376 -26.12 2.54 22.58
N LEU A 377 -25.31 2.35 23.63
CA LEU A 377 -25.13 3.35 24.70
C LEU A 377 -24.52 4.64 24.17
N ARG A 378 -23.49 4.53 23.31
CA ARG A 378 -22.84 5.70 22.71
C ARG A 378 -23.79 6.49 21.81
N ILE A 379 -24.59 5.79 21.00
CA ILE A 379 -25.65 6.40 20.18
C ILE A 379 -26.70 7.08 21.08
N ALA A 380 -27.12 6.42 22.16
CA ALA A 380 -28.09 6.97 23.11
C ALA A 380 -27.58 8.23 23.82
N ASP A 381 -26.34 8.19 24.30
CA ASP A 381 -25.68 9.32 24.96
C ASP A 381 -25.55 10.51 24.00
N ARG A 382 -25.17 10.27 22.73
CA ARG A 382 -25.10 11.31 21.71
C ARG A 382 -26.47 11.88 21.32
N ALA A 383 -27.48 11.04 21.20
CA ALA A 383 -28.87 11.46 20.96
C ALA A 383 -29.40 12.31 22.12
N ARG A 384 -29.04 11.98 23.36
CA ARG A 384 -29.39 12.77 24.55
C ARG A 384 -28.72 14.14 24.53
N GLU A 385 -27.42 14.21 24.24
CA GLU A 385 -26.67 15.48 24.11
C GLU A 385 -27.29 16.41 23.06
N THR A 386 -27.72 15.84 21.93
CA THR A 386 -28.38 16.56 20.84
C THR A 386 -29.89 16.78 21.07
N LYS A 387 -30.40 16.45 22.26
CA LYS A 387 -31.81 16.63 22.68
C LYS A 387 -32.83 15.83 21.87
N ARG A 388 -32.40 14.76 21.20
CA ARG A 388 -33.25 13.78 20.50
C ARG A 388 -33.74 12.73 21.49
N TRP A 389 -34.53 13.17 22.47
CA TRP A 389 -34.85 12.41 23.68
C TRP A 389 -35.46 11.03 23.43
N LEU A 390 -36.40 10.92 22.49
CA LEU A 390 -37.06 9.64 22.19
C LEU A 390 -36.14 8.63 21.51
N GLU A 391 -35.22 9.11 20.66
CA GLU A 391 -34.20 8.27 20.02
C GLU A 391 -33.16 7.80 21.03
N ALA A 392 -32.79 8.68 21.99
CA ALA A 392 -31.94 8.32 23.11
C ALA A 392 -32.57 7.22 23.97
N VAL A 393 -33.87 7.34 24.29
CA VAL A 393 -34.61 6.31 25.05
C VAL A 393 -34.61 4.97 24.31
N GLU A 394 -34.84 4.96 23.01
CA GLU A 394 -34.85 3.72 22.22
C GLU A 394 -33.47 3.05 22.21
N ALA A 395 -32.41 3.83 22.01
CA ALA A 395 -31.04 3.33 22.03
C ALA A 395 -30.60 2.86 23.44
N TYR A 396 -31.03 3.51 24.52
CA TYR A 396 -30.79 3.01 25.89
C TYR A 396 -31.52 1.69 26.17
N ARG A 397 -32.79 1.58 25.73
CA ARG A 397 -33.56 0.32 25.85
C ARG A 397 -32.89 -0.82 25.10
N ARG A 398 -32.28 -0.51 23.96
CA ARG A 398 -31.51 -1.46 23.13
C ARG A 398 -30.32 -2.03 23.88
N SER A 399 -29.53 -1.20 24.56
CA SER A 399 -28.46 -1.67 25.44
C SER A 399 -28.96 -2.53 26.62
N LEU A 400 -30.09 -2.15 27.23
CA LEU A 400 -30.67 -2.89 28.36
C LEU A 400 -31.18 -4.30 28.01
N ARG A 401 -31.44 -4.60 26.74
CA ARG A 401 -31.76 -5.96 26.30
C ARG A 401 -30.61 -6.93 26.52
N ILE A 402 -29.38 -6.43 26.44
CA ILE A 402 -28.15 -7.22 26.55
C ILE A 402 -27.60 -7.19 27.98
N ARG A 403 -27.57 -6.01 28.61
CA ARG A 403 -27.22 -5.85 30.04
C ARG A 403 -28.43 -5.43 30.86
N PRO A 404 -29.36 -6.35 31.16
CA PRO A 404 -30.43 -6.05 32.09
C PRO A 404 -29.84 -5.78 33.49
N GLY A 405 -30.40 -4.80 34.20
CA GLY A 405 -30.00 -4.52 35.58
C GLY A 405 -29.02 -3.36 35.79
N VAL A 406 -28.64 -2.63 34.73
CA VAL A 406 -27.82 -1.42 34.88
C VAL A 406 -28.68 -0.25 35.35
N ALA A 407 -28.75 -0.02 36.66
CA ALA A 407 -29.55 1.05 37.28
C ALA A 407 -29.26 2.44 36.67
N LYS A 408 -27.99 2.73 36.34
CA LYS A 408 -27.57 4.00 35.70
C LYS A 408 -28.25 4.24 34.35
N THR A 409 -28.47 3.20 33.55
CA THR A 409 -29.12 3.32 32.24
C THR A 409 -30.62 3.62 32.40
N TRP A 410 -31.27 3.04 33.40
CA TRP A 410 -32.66 3.35 33.74
C TRP A 410 -32.84 4.80 34.24
N LEU A 411 -31.89 5.34 35.01
CA LEU A 411 -31.88 6.76 35.38
C LEU A 411 -31.75 7.67 34.15
N ARG A 412 -30.88 7.31 33.20
CA ARG A 412 -30.72 8.06 31.94
C ARG A 412 -31.99 8.04 31.10
N ILE A 413 -32.68 6.90 31.02
CA ILE A 413 -33.99 6.77 30.36
C ILE A 413 -35.03 7.66 31.04
N SER A 414 -35.11 7.63 32.37
CA SER A 414 -36.04 8.45 33.16
C SER A 414 -35.87 9.94 32.85
N GLY A 415 -34.63 10.46 32.93
CA GLY A 415 -34.35 11.85 32.61
C GLY A 415 -34.70 12.24 31.17
N CYS A 416 -34.43 11.38 30.19
CA CYS A 416 -34.81 11.64 28.80
C CYS A 416 -36.34 11.66 28.61
N LEU A 417 -37.08 10.79 29.31
CA LEU A 417 -38.53 10.72 29.24
C LEU A 417 -39.19 11.94 29.90
N ASP A 418 -38.63 12.45 31.00
CA ASP A 418 -39.10 13.69 31.63
C ASP A 418 -38.93 14.89 30.69
N GLU A 419 -37.75 15.05 30.08
CA GLU A 419 -37.49 16.10 29.08
C GLU A 419 -38.35 15.94 27.82
N ALA A 420 -38.75 14.71 27.48
CA ALA A 420 -39.70 14.42 26.41
C ALA A 420 -41.18 14.63 26.80
N GLY A 421 -41.47 15.03 28.04
CA GLY A 421 -42.84 15.26 28.54
C GLY A 421 -43.61 13.98 28.85
N LYS A 422 -42.93 12.84 29.04
CA LYS A 422 -43.51 11.51 29.29
C LYS A 422 -43.37 11.10 30.77
N ALA A 423 -43.86 11.95 31.67
CA ALA A 423 -43.68 11.82 33.13
C ALA A 423 -44.04 10.43 33.71
N ALA A 424 -45.13 9.79 33.25
CA ALA A 424 -45.52 8.47 33.74
C ALA A 424 -44.52 7.36 33.34
N GLU A 425 -43.95 7.44 32.14
CA GLU A 425 -42.90 6.51 31.70
C GLU A 425 -41.59 6.80 32.44
N ALA A 426 -41.29 8.07 32.73
CA ALA A 426 -40.10 8.49 33.46
C ALA A 426 -40.10 8.00 34.92
N GLU A 427 -41.24 8.12 35.61
CA GLU A 427 -41.43 7.61 36.98
C GLU A 427 -41.24 6.09 37.03
N SER A 428 -41.77 5.37 36.02
CA SER A 428 -41.60 3.92 35.90
C SER A 428 -40.12 3.54 35.70
N ALA A 429 -39.39 4.26 34.86
CA ALA A 429 -37.96 4.04 34.65
C ALA A 429 -37.12 4.35 35.91
N TYR A 430 -37.49 5.41 36.66
CA TYR A 430 -36.84 5.75 37.91
C TYR A 430 -37.05 4.68 38.99
N ALA A 431 -38.27 4.16 39.11
CA ALA A 431 -38.59 3.08 40.03
C ALA A 431 -37.75 1.82 39.75
N MET A 432 -37.60 1.45 38.47
CA MET A 432 -36.72 0.34 38.07
C MET A 432 -35.25 0.59 38.44
N ALA A 433 -34.75 1.81 38.27
CA ALA A 433 -33.39 2.15 38.68
C ALA A 433 -33.19 2.01 40.20
N ALA A 434 -34.15 2.48 40.99
CA ALA A 434 -34.11 2.42 42.46
C ALA A 434 -34.18 0.97 42.96
N GLU A 435 -35.02 0.14 42.34
CA GLU A 435 -35.13 -1.29 42.66
C GLU A 435 -33.80 -2.03 42.41
N LEU A 436 -33.15 -1.76 41.28
CA LEU A 436 -31.87 -2.38 40.91
C LEU A 436 -30.69 -1.92 41.79
N ALA A 437 -30.76 -0.72 42.37
CA ALA A 437 -29.68 -0.14 43.17
C ALA A 437 -29.69 -0.56 44.67
N GLY A 438 -30.72 -1.27 45.14
CA GLY A 438 -30.74 -1.89 46.47
C GLY A 438 -30.96 -0.97 47.68
N GLU A 439 -31.08 0.34 47.51
CA GLU A 439 -31.46 1.27 48.58
C GLU A 439 -32.42 2.38 48.10
N PRO A 440 -33.43 2.75 48.92
CA PRO A 440 -34.16 3.99 48.70
C PRO A 440 -33.27 5.16 49.14
N VAL A 441 -32.74 5.93 48.19
CA VAL A 441 -31.90 7.09 48.49
C VAL A 441 -32.78 8.24 49.03
N SER A 442 -32.62 8.54 50.33
CA SER A 442 -33.06 9.81 50.92
C SER A 442 -31.93 10.84 50.85
N ALA A 443 -32.28 12.10 50.62
CA ALA A 443 -31.43 13.14 50.03
C ALA A 443 -30.38 13.81 50.94
N GLU A 444 -29.92 13.20 52.04
CA GLU A 444 -29.03 13.91 53.00
C GLU A 444 -27.87 13.04 53.51
N ALA A 445 -26.70 13.10 52.84
CA ALA A 445 -25.41 12.67 53.38
C ALA A 445 -24.24 13.32 52.60
N ASP A 446 -23.69 14.46 53.08
CA ASP A 446 -22.75 15.31 52.32
C ASP A 446 -21.49 15.77 53.10
N ASP A 447 -20.91 14.96 54.00
CA ASP A 447 -19.63 15.35 54.65
C ASP A 447 -18.54 14.27 54.64
N ASP A 448 -18.85 12.98 54.83
CA ASP A 448 -17.83 11.91 54.86
C ASP A 448 -17.26 11.53 53.47
N ARG A 449 -17.88 11.95 52.37
CA ARG A 449 -17.39 11.68 51.00
C ARG A 449 -16.25 12.61 50.55
N ARG A 450 -15.81 13.56 51.37
CA ARG A 450 -14.83 14.60 50.99
C ARG A 450 -13.38 14.31 51.39
N LEU A 451 -13.11 13.24 52.15
CA LEU A 451 -11.78 12.90 52.65
C LEU A 451 -11.37 11.48 52.24
N LEU A 452 -10.13 11.32 51.75
CA LEU A 452 -9.54 10.01 51.40
C LEU A 452 -8.08 9.91 51.88
N ASN A 453 -7.59 8.69 52.06
CA ASN A 453 -6.16 8.45 52.29
C ASN A 453 -5.39 8.60 50.98
N CYS A 454 -4.26 9.29 51.03
CA CYS A 454 -3.37 9.49 49.89
C CYS A 454 -2.78 8.15 49.44
N LYS A 455 -2.97 7.81 48.16
CA LYS A 455 -2.44 6.57 47.55
C LYS A 455 -0.90 6.52 47.48
N LEU A 456 -0.24 7.66 47.68
CA LEU A 456 1.21 7.80 47.55
C LEU A 456 1.93 7.76 48.91
N CYS A 457 1.50 8.58 49.88
CA CYS A 457 2.15 8.66 51.21
C CYS A 457 1.27 8.19 52.38
N GLY A 458 -0.02 7.93 52.18
CA GLY A 458 -0.97 7.54 53.22
C GLY A 458 -1.56 8.70 54.04
N GLY A 459 -1.15 9.94 53.80
CA GLY A 459 -1.68 11.15 54.46
C GLY A 459 -3.13 11.48 54.08
N VAL A 460 -3.73 12.46 54.76
CA VAL A 460 -5.13 12.87 54.47
C VAL A 460 -5.18 13.65 53.15
N SER A 461 -6.21 13.38 52.34
CA SER A 461 -6.45 14.04 51.05
C SER A 461 -7.88 14.56 50.97
N ARG A 462 -8.07 15.69 50.29
CA ARG A 462 -9.35 16.42 50.20
C ARG A 462 -9.71 16.69 48.76
N VAL A 463 -11.01 16.67 48.44
CA VAL A 463 -11.49 17.09 47.12
C VAL A 463 -11.10 18.55 46.86
N VAL A 464 -10.48 18.82 45.72
CA VAL A 464 -10.09 20.17 45.28
C VAL A 464 -10.91 20.66 44.08
N PHE A 465 -11.29 19.74 43.19
CA PHE A 465 -12.20 20.00 42.07
C PHE A 465 -12.69 18.67 41.46
N GLY A 466 -13.68 18.75 40.58
CA GLY A 466 -14.10 17.64 39.74
C GLY A 466 -13.76 17.89 38.27
N LEU A 467 -13.77 16.81 37.49
CA LEU A 467 -13.68 16.83 36.04
C LEU A 467 -14.67 15.81 35.46
N PRO A 468 -15.18 16.03 34.24
CA PRO A 468 -15.92 15.01 33.53
C PRO A 468 -15.00 13.85 33.14
N HIS A 469 -15.51 12.62 33.21
CA HIS A 469 -14.83 11.39 32.84
C HIS A 469 -14.23 11.47 31.44
N ASN A 470 -14.96 12.09 30.51
CA ASN A 470 -14.56 12.23 29.11
C ASN A 470 -13.55 13.37 28.87
N LYS A 471 -13.10 14.08 29.91
CA LYS A 471 -12.03 15.08 29.77
C LYS A 471 -10.75 14.39 29.31
N LYS A 472 -10.27 14.79 28.12
CA LYS A 472 -9.00 14.36 27.55
C LYS A 472 -7.84 15.31 27.89
N ALA A 473 -6.65 14.76 28.15
CA ALA A 473 -5.44 15.56 28.30
C ALA A 473 -5.16 16.35 27.00
N GLY A 474 -4.68 17.58 27.11
CA GLY A 474 -4.46 18.50 25.97
C GLY A 474 -5.71 19.18 25.41
N HIS A 475 -6.91 18.74 25.79
CA HIS A 475 -8.18 19.29 25.30
C HIS A 475 -8.89 20.19 26.34
N PRO A 476 -9.82 21.07 25.93
CA PRO A 476 -10.67 21.83 26.85
C PRO A 476 -11.53 20.93 27.75
N ILE A 477 -12.00 21.48 28.87
CA ILE A 477 -12.99 20.80 29.72
C ILE A 477 -14.31 20.68 28.94
N PRO A 478 -14.85 19.48 28.69
CA PRO A 478 -16.12 19.33 28.01
C PRO A 478 -17.26 19.89 28.86
N ASP A 479 -18.33 20.33 28.21
CA ASP A 479 -19.55 20.81 28.87
C ASP A 479 -20.39 19.61 29.36
N GLU A 480 -19.83 18.89 30.31
CA GLU A 480 -20.36 17.66 30.91
C GLU A 480 -20.30 17.77 32.45
N PRO A 481 -21.10 16.97 33.19
CA PRO A 481 -21.02 16.95 34.65
C PRO A 481 -19.65 16.47 35.15
N ASP A 482 -19.16 17.10 36.21
CA ASP A 482 -17.98 16.63 36.92
C ASP A 482 -18.32 15.32 37.68
N ASP A 483 -17.91 14.17 37.16
CA ASP A 483 -18.14 12.84 37.75
C ASP A 483 -16.85 12.16 38.25
N CYS A 484 -15.68 12.74 37.96
CA CYS A 484 -14.39 12.33 38.48
C CYS A 484 -13.88 13.38 39.48
N MET A 485 -13.97 13.09 40.79
CA MET A 485 -13.49 13.99 41.84
C MET A 485 -11.98 13.82 42.06
N TYR A 486 -11.24 14.92 42.01
CA TYR A 486 -9.80 14.95 42.27
C TYR A 486 -9.51 15.38 43.71
N TYR A 487 -8.67 14.59 44.36
CA TYR A 487 -8.25 14.71 45.75
C TYR A 487 -6.79 15.14 45.82
N GLN A 488 -6.48 16.18 46.57
CA GLN A 488 -5.12 16.59 46.85
C GLN A 488 -4.72 16.21 48.28
N CYS A 489 -3.55 15.60 48.42
CA CYS A 489 -2.97 15.27 49.72
C CYS A 489 -2.38 16.50 50.42
N ASP A 490 -2.71 16.67 51.70
CA ASP A 490 -2.23 17.77 52.55
C ASP A 490 -0.70 17.68 52.81
N ASP A 491 -0.13 16.47 52.83
CA ASP A 491 1.28 16.25 53.21
C ASP A 491 2.25 16.30 52.02
N CYS A 492 1.85 15.74 50.89
CA CYS A 492 2.75 15.53 49.74
C CYS A 492 2.27 16.20 48.45
N ASN A 493 1.15 16.93 48.48
CA ASN A 493 0.54 17.57 47.30
C ASN A 493 0.26 16.61 46.14
N PHE A 494 0.22 15.29 46.37
CA PHE A 494 -0.18 14.34 45.35
C PHE A 494 -1.66 14.54 45.02
N LEU A 495 -1.97 14.67 43.73
CA LEU A 495 -3.32 14.89 43.24
C LEU A 495 -3.79 13.61 42.54
N PHE A 496 -4.96 13.10 42.90
CA PHE A 496 -5.46 11.86 42.30
C PHE A 496 -6.98 11.78 42.26
N THR A 497 -7.51 10.94 41.37
CA THR A 497 -8.92 10.53 41.39
C THR A 497 -9.02 9.03 41.66
N PRO A 498 -9.96 8.55 42.51
CA PRO A 498 -10.25 7.14 42.66
C PRO A 498 -11.28 6.61 41.65
N ALA A 499 -11.82 7.48 40.81
CA ALA A 499 -12.95 7.15 39.94
C ALA A 499 -12.68 5.98 38.98
N LEU A 500 -11.41 5.76 38.62
CA LEU A 500 -10.97 4.74 37.67
C LEU A 500 -10.11 3.64 38.31
N ASP A 501 -10.07 3.54 39.65
CA ASP A 501 -9.19 2.58 40.34
C ASP A 501 -9.58 1.11 40.13
N LEU A 502 -10.86 0.89 39.82
CA LEU A 502 -11.44 -0.44 39.62
C LEU A 502 -11.66 -0.77 38.14
N ASP A 503 -11.39 0.19 37.26
CA ASP A 503 -11.57 0.02 35.82
C ASP A 503 -10.44 -0.87 35.29
N ASP A 504 -10.77 -1.70 34.29
CA ASP A 504 -9.75 -2.46 33.61
C ASP A 504 -8.93 -1.50 32.73
N HIS A 505 -7.77 -1.11 33.22
CA HIS A 505 -6.88 -0.23 32.49
C HIS A 505 -6.42 -0.83 31.15
N THR A 506 -6.57 -2.14 30.89
CA THR A 506 -6.30 -2.71 29.55
C THR A 506 -7.33 -2.26 28.50
N GLU A 507 -8.56 -1.94 28.92
CA GLU A 507 -9.62 -1.42 28.04
C GLU A 507 -9.42 0.08 27.73
N ILE A 508 -8.62 0.79 28.54
CA ILE A 508 -8.26 2.19 28.30
C ILE A 508 -7.11 2.28 27.27
N TYR A 509 -6.22 1.28 27.23
CA TYR A 509 -5.02 1.25 26.38
C TYR A 509 -5.06 0.12 25.35
N ASP A 510 -6.17 0.03 24.61
CA ASP A 510 -6.36 -0.91 23.52
C ASP A 510 -5.71 -0.43 22.20
N GLU A 511 -5.75 -1.24 21.15
CA GLU A 511 -5.23 -0.86 19.82
C GLU A 511 -5.92 0.41 19.28
N GLU A 512 -7.17 0.69 19.66
CA GLU A 512 -7.90 1.88 19.26
C GLU A 512 -7.32 3.16 19.91
N TYR A 513 -6.96 3.11 21.20
CA TYR A 513 -6.29 4.19 21.91
C TYR A 513 -4.95 4.55 21.26
N TRP A 514 -4.10 3.55 20.97
CA TRP A 514 -2.79 3.76 20.36
C TRP A 514 -2.89 4.34 18.95
N ASN A 515 -3.90 3.94 18.17
CA ASN A 515 -4.07 4.39 16.80
C ASN A 515 -4.79 5.75 16.69
N LYS A 516 -5.66 6.11 17.65
CA LYS A 516 -6.51 7.31 17.55
C LYS A 516 -6.16 8.45 18.51
N GLN A 517 -5.56 8.17 19.68
CA GLN A 517 -5.32 9.19 20.71
C GLN A 517 -3.85 9.56 20.91
N ASP A 518 -2.90 8.64 20.67
CA ASP A 518 -1.45 8.93 20.67
C ASP A 518 -0.75 8.27 19.46
N PRO A 519 -1.03 8.72 18.21
CA PRO A 519 -0.42 8.15 17.01
C PRO A 519 1.11 8.33 16.95
N ASP A 520 1.67 9.28 17.72
CA ASP A 520 3.10 9.51 17.86
C ASP A 520 3.80 8.47 18.78
N TRP A 521 3.03 7.58 19.42
CA TRP A 521 3.56 6.64 20.41
C TRP A 521 4.45 5.54 19.82
N TYR A 522 4.34 5.29 18.50
CA TYR A 522 5.30 4.44 17.76
C TYR A 522 6.74 4.99 17.79
N GLY A 523 6.98 6.22 18.28
CA GLY A 523 8.25 6.95 18.17
C GLY A 523 8.95 7.41 19.45
N ARG A 524 8.54 7.01 20.67
CA ARG A 524 9.15 7.55 21.93
C ARG A 524 10.56 7.04 22.27
N VAL A 525 11.24 6.39 21.32
CA VAL A 525 12.63 5.93 21.41
C VAL A 525 13.56 7.05 21.88
N SER A 526 13.36 8.28 21.40
CA SER A 526 14.21 9.43 21.77
C SER A 526 14.04 9.83 23.25
N GLN A 527 12.82 9.76 23.79
CA GLN A 527 12.48 10.11 25.17
C GLN A 527 13.10 9.08 26.12
N THR A 528 12.89 7.79 25.86
CA THR A 528 13.46 6.72 26.67
C THR A 528 15.00 6.73 26.61
N LEU A 529 15.60 7.02 25.45
CA LEU A 529 17.06 7.20 25.34
C LEU A 529 17.60 8.33 26.22
N ARG A 530 16.88 9.45 26.40
CA ARG A 530 17.28 10.52 27.34
C ARG A 530 17.30 10.00 28.78
N LEU A 531 16.30 9.20 29.16
CA LEU A 531 16.25 8.57 30.49
C LEU A 531 17.43 7.62 30.71
N VAL A 532 17.75 6.78 29.72
CA VAL A 532 18.92 5.89 29.77
C VAL A 532 20.22 6.67 29.86
N ALA A 533 20.39 7.74 29.07
CA ALA A 533 21.58 8.57 29.10
C ALA A 533 21.78 9.22 30.49
N MET A 534 20.71 9.77 31.07
CA MET A 534 20.73 10.34 32.41
C MET A 534 21.04 9.30 33.49
N ALA A 535 20.45 8.11 33.39
CA ALA A 535 20.71 7.01 34.31
C ALA A 535 22.17 6.52 34.21
N ASN A 536 22.70 6.40 33.00
CA ASN A 536 24.06 6.00 32.77
C ASN A 536 25.06 7.01 33.33
N GLU A 537 24.76 8.31 33.26
CA GLU A 537 25.60 9.34 33.87
C GLU A 537 25.63 9.24 35.41
N MET A 538 24.56 8.76 36.04
CA MET A 538 24.56 8.51 37.48
C MET A 538 25.29 7.21 37.86
N LEU A 539 25.22 6.18 37.01
CA LEU A 539 25.88 4.89 37.25
C LEU A 539 27.35 4.85 36.83
N GLN A 540 27.77 5.70 35.89
CA GLN A 540 29.11 5.73 35.30
C GLN A 540 29.56 4.36 34.77
N LYS A 541 28.64 3.64 34.12
CA LYS A 541 28.89 2.34 33.48
C LYS A 541 28.91 2.49 31.96
N ARG A 542 29.37 1.44 31.26
CA ARG A 542 29.21 1.36 29.81
C ARG A 542 27.82 0.83 29.46
N LEU A 543 27.19 1.40 28.45
CA LEU A 543 25.81 1.05 28.03
C LEU A 543 25.67 -0.42 27.58
N ASP A 544 26.72 -1.01 27.00
CA ASP A 544 26.73 -2.43 26.60
C ASP A 544 26.85 -3.40 27.79
N GLN A 545 27.09 -2.88 29.00
CA GLN A 545 27.31 -3.68 30.22
C GLN A 545 26.22 -3.51 31.29
N ILE A 546 25.20 -2.68 31.03
CA ILE A 546 24.08 -2.47 31.95
C ILE A 546 22.84 -3.21 31.47
N GLU A 547 22.09 -3.77 32.41
CA GLU A 547 20.77 -4.34 32.12
C GLU A 547 19.69 -3.27 32.31
N ILE A 548 18.90 -3.04 31.27
CA ILE A 548 17.86 -2.02 31.22
C ILE A 548 16.49 -2.71 31.15
N LEU A 549 15.56 -2.30 32.01
CA LEU A 549 14.14 -2.64 31.87
C LEU A 549 13.37 -1.37 31.47
N ASP A 550 12.62 -1.46 30.38
CA ASP A 550 11.64 -0.45 30.01
C ASP A 550 10.27 -0.86 30.58
N PHE A 551 9.81 -0.14 31.62
CA PHE A 551 8.59 -0.41 32.37
C PHE A 551 7.45 0.46 31.84
N GLY A 552 6.44 -0.18 31.25
CA GLY A 552 5.51 0.47 30.33
C GLY A 552 6.16 0.63 28.95
N SER A 553 6.75 -0.44 28.41
CA SER A 553 7.53 -0.43 27.14
C SER A 553 6.69 -0.17 25.89
N GLY A 554 5.39 -0.23 26.04
CA GLY A 554 4.45 0.17 25.05
C GLY A 554 4.41 -0.69 23.80
N ALA A 555 4.53 -0.08 22.63
CA ALA A 555 4.60 -0.80 21.36
C ALA A 555 5.92 -1.59 21.22
N GLY A 556 6.89 -1.35 22.11
CA GLY A 556 8.16 -2.06 22.16
C GLY A 556 9.25 -1.52 21.22
N ALA A 557 9.04 -0.36 20.58
CA ALA A 557 9.97 0.23 19.61
C ALA A 557 11.37 0.47 20.21
N PHE A 558 11.46 1.01 21.43
CA PHE A 558 12.74 1.22 22.12
C PHE A 558 13.44 -0.11 22.42
N VAL A 559 12.70 -1.13 22.84
CA VAL A 559 13.24 -2.47 23.14
C VAL A 559 13.80 -3.12 21.87
N GLN A 560 13.04 -3.06 20.77
CA GLN A 560 13.44 -3.57 19.46
C GLN A 560 14.71 -2.88 18.95
N SER A 561 14.67 -1.56 18.73
CA SER A 561 15.81 -0.81 18.20
C SER A 561 17.00 -0.79 19.16
N GLY A 562 16.73 -0.76 20.47
CA GLY A 562 17.78 -0.90 21.48
C GLY A 562 18.57 -2.19 21.32
N ARG A 563 17.88 -3.31 21.03
CA ARG A 563 18.51 -4.62 20.82
C ARG A 563 19.18 -4.77 19.47
N THR A 564 18.48 -4.44 18.39
CA THR A 564 18.94 -4.73 17.03
C THR A 564 19.91 -3.68 16.50
N ASP A 565 19.65 -2.42 16.79
CA ASP A 565 20.34 -1.31 16.12
C ASP A 565 21.44 -0.71 17.02
N LEU A 566 21.19 -0.66 18.34
CA LEU A 566 22.08 -0.03 19.32
C LEU A 566 22.91 -1.03 20.15
N GLY A 567 22.62 -2.34 20.07
CA GLY A 567 23.36 -3.37 20.80
C GLY A 567 23.22 -3.28 22.33
N LEU A 568 22.11 -2.74 22.84
CA LEU A 568 21.82 -2.58 24.25
C LEU A 568 21.25 -3.86 24.87
N ASN A 569 21.53 -4.06 26.16
CA ASN A 569 20.91 -5.11 26.97
C ASN A 569 19.60 -4.61 27.59
N VAL A 570 18.57 -4.49 26.76
CA VAL A 570 17.24 -3.99 27.15
C VAL A 570 16.16 -5.08 27.12
N TRP A 571 15.22 -5.02 28.06
CA TRP A 571 13.99 -5.83 28.11
C TRP A 571 12.79 -4.91 28.32
N GLY A 572 11.63 -5.31 27.82
CA GLY A 572 10.36 -4.59 28.02
C GLY A 572 9.45 -5.32 29.00
N THR A 573 8.65 -4.59 29.75
CA THR A 573 7.49 -5.13 30.48
C THR A 573 6.36 -4.11 30.43
N ASP A 574 5.14 -4.61 30.34
CA ASP A 574 3.93 -3.80 30.25
C ASP A 574 2.71 -4.64 30.62
N ILE A 575 1.54 -4.00 30.73
CA ILE A 575 0.27 -4.65 31.03
C ILE A 575 -0.17 -5.55 29.85
N ILE A 576 0.11 -5.12 28.62
CA ILE A 576 -0.15 -5.85 27.38
C ILE A 576 1.17 -6.14 26.66
N ALA A 577 1.29 -7.31 26.01
CA ALA A 577 2.50 -7.64 25.26
C ALA A 577 2.67 -6.68 24.06
N PRO A 578 3.88 -6.13 23.85
CA PRO A 578 4.15 -5.14 22.80
C PRO A 578 4.05 -5.76 21.40
N HIS A 579 3.81 -4.94 20.38
CA HIS A 579 3.84 -5.41 18.98
C HIS A 579 5.27 -5.69 18.49
N LEU A 580 6.24 -4.86 18.88
CA LEU A 580 7.65 -4.95 18.54
C LEU A 580 8.48 -5.47 19.72
N GLY A 581 9.65 -6.07 19.46
CA GLY A 581 10.55 -6.50 20.53
C GLY A 581 10.03 -7.63 21.41
N LYS A 582 9.02 -8.39 20.95
CA LYS A 582 8.36 -9.49 21.67
C LYS A 582 9.33 -10.53 22.24
N ASP A 583 10.42 -10.79 21.51
CA ASP A 583 11.46 -11.74 21.92
C ASP A 583 12.18 -11.33 23.23
N TRP A 584 12.09 -10.06 23.60
CA TRP A 584 12.70 -9.50 24.82
C TRP A 584 11.66 -8.93 25.79
N PHE A 585 10.39 -9.27 25.61
CA PHE A 585 9.31 -8.92 26.52
C PHE A 585 9.27 -9.86 27.73
N LEU A 586 9.05 -9.30 28.92
CA LEU A 586 8.93 -10.01 30.19
C LEU A 586 7.52 -9.81 30.75
N ALA A 587 6.66 -10.81 30.57
CA ALA A 587 5.33 -10.85 31.19
C ALA A 587 5.42 -10.98 32.73
N ASP A 588 6.46 -11.65 33.22
CA ASP A 588 6.81 -11.72 34.64
C ASP A 588 8.29 -11.40 34.82
N LEU A 589 8.60 -10.53 35.78
CA LEU A 589 9.96 -10.11 36.11
C LEU A 589 10.68 -11.14 37.00
N GLY A 590 9.96 -12.04 37.68
CA GLY A 590 10.52 -13.08 38.55
C GLY A 590 11.46 -12.52 39.63
N GLU A 591 12.67 -13.05 39.73
CA GLU A 591 13.71 -12.54 40.65
C GLU A 591 14.72 -11.60 39.97
N ARG A 592 14.49 -11.26 38.70
CA ARG A 592 15.46 -10.55 37.88
C ARG A 592 15.65 -9.12 38.36
N LYS A 593 16.88 -8.60 38.24
CA LYS A 593 17.23 -7.23 38.61
C LYS A 593 17.93 -6.50 37.48
N PHE A 594 17.71 -5.19 37.41
CA PHE A 594 18.20 -4.31 36.35
C PHE A 594 19.05 -3.19 36.94
N ASP A 595 20.07 -2.77 36.20
CA ASP A 595 20.87 -1.60 36.56
C ASP A 595 20.06 -0.32 36.39
N VAL A 596 19.25 -0.26 35.33
CA VAL A 596 18.38 0.86 35.00
C VAL A 596 16.96 0.36 34.77
N ILE A 597 15.99 1.02 35.37
CA ILE A 597 14.58 0.88 34.99
C ILE A 597 14.11 2.24 34.43
N THR A 598 13.65 2.24 33.19
CA THR A 598 13.03 3.40 32.53
C THR A 598 11.51 3.31 32.60
N CYS A 599 10.83 4.45 32.63
CA CYS A 599 9.37 4.52 32.70
C CYS A 599 8.90 5.88 32.14
N CYS A 600 8.44 5.91 30.89
CA CYS A 600 8.17 7.17 30.18
C CYS A 600 6.67 7.36 29.98
N GLU A 601 6.06 8.35 30.65
CA GLU A 601 4.60 8.62 30.60
C GLU A 601 3.76 7.38 30.94
N VAL A 602 3.89 6.91 32.19
CA VAL A 602 3.30 5.65 32.67
C VAL A 602 2.82 5.81 34.11
N ILE A 603 3.63 6.47 34.95
CA ILE A 603 3.38 6.50 36.39
C ILE A 603 2.12 7.29 36.77
N GLU A 604 1.68 8.20 35.90
CA GLU A 604 0.46 8.99 36.04
C GLU A 604 -0.83 8.19 35.82
N HIS A 605 -0.69 7.00 35.23
CA HIS A 605 -1.80 6.09 34.95
C HIS A 605 -1.99 5.03 36.04
N LEU A 606 -1.14 5.03 37.07
CA LEU A 606 -1.15 3.98 38.09
C LEU A 606 -2.25 4.22 39.12
N PRO A 607 -3.19 3.27 39.34
CA PRO A 607 -4.18 3.38 40.41
C PRO A 607 -3.52 3.20 41.79
N ASN A 608 -2.46 2.37 41.87
CA ASN A 608 -1.73 2.05 43.11
C ASN A 608 -0.22 2.34 42.99
N PRO A 609 0.18 3.62 42.87
CA PRO A 609 1.56 3.99 42.51
C PRO A 609 2.60 3.55 43.55
N ARG A 610 2.23 3.53 44.83
CA ARG A 610 3.15 3.13 45.92
C ARG A 610 3.56 1.65 45.81
N GLU A 611 2.62 0.77 45.45
CA GLU A 611 2.89 -0.66 45.27
C GLU A 611 3.80 -0.91 44.06
N VAL A 612 3.51 -0.21 42.96
CA VAL A 612 4.31 -0.30 41.73
C VAL A 612 5.73 0.23 41.97
N PHE A 613 5.90 1.34 42.68
CA PHE A 613 7.23 1.83 43.06
C PHE A 613 7.98 0.82 43.94
N ALA A 614 7.29 0.15 44.88
CA ALA A 614 7.90 -0.91 45.68
C ALA A 614 8.36 -2.10 44.81
N LYS A 615 7.57 -2.47 43.78
CA LYS A 615 7.95 -3.46 42.77
C LYS A 615 9.20 -3.02 42.00
N ILE A 616 9.21 -1.80 41.47
CA ILE A 616 10.37 -1.21 40.78
C ILE A 616 11.63 -1.27 41.67
N ARG A 617 11.51 -0.87 42.93
CA ARG A 617 12.63 -0.90 43.89
C ARG A 617 13.17 -2.31 44.14
N ARG A 618 12.31 -3.33 44.14
CA ARG A 618 12.70 -4.75 44.31
C ARG A 618 13.52 -5.26 43.12
N HIS A 619 13.19 -4.79 41.91
CA HIS A 619 13.87 -5.16 40.67
C HIS A 619 15.04 -4.24 40.30
N LEU A 620 15.30 -3.18 41.06
CA LEU A 620 16.53 -2.40 40.92
C LEU A 620 17.72 -3.13 41.56
N LYS A 621 18.86 -3.15 40.86
CA LYS A 621 20.17 -3.49 41.47
C LYS A 621 20.58 -2.41 42.48
N SER A 622 21.60 -2.75 43.27
CA SER A 622 22.29 -1.80 44.16
C SER A 622 23.77 -1.74 43.72
N PRO A 623 24.29 -0.58 43.30
CA PRO A 623 23.54 0.63 42.95
C PRO A 623 22.70 0.43 41.67
N GLY A 624 21.55 1.10 41.59
CA GLY A 624 20.65 1.06 40.44
C GLY A 624 19.88 2.37 40.28
N VAL A 625 19.39 2.65 39.08
CA VAL A 625 18.71 3.92 38.76
C VAL A 625 17.29 3.67 38.25
N PHE A 626 16.34 4.38 38.82
CA PHE A 626 14.99 4.50 38.27
C PHE A 626 14.87 5.87 37.57
N ALA A 627 14.67 5.86 36.26
CA ALA A 627 14.55 7.07 35.45
C ALA A 627 13.18 7.11 34.78
N PHE A 628 12.49 8.24 34.88
CA PHE A 628 11.13 8.36 34.40
C PHE A 628 10.79 9.76 33.91
N GLN A 629 9.72 9.85 33.13
CA GLN A 629 9.15 11.09 32.63
C GLN A 629 7.66 11.17 33.01
N THR A 630 7.26 12.28 33.61
CA THR A 630 5.84 12.64 33.87
C THR A 630 5.75 14.15 34.08
N ALA A 631 4.62 14.79 33.79
CA ALA A 631 4.44 16.21 34.07
C ALA A 631 4.22 16.48 35.58
N TRP A 632 4.56 17.69 36.01
CA TRP A 632 4.55 18.07 37.42
C TRP A 632 3.27 18.78 37.83
N TRP A 633 2.63 18.27 38.87
CA TRP A 633 1.57 19.00 39.57
C TRP A 633 2.18 20.04 40.51
N ASP A 634 1.78 21.29 40.33
CA ASP A 634 2.09 22.41 41.23
C ASP A 634 0.77 23.05 41.68
N PRO A 635 0.31 22.77 42.90
CA PRO A 635 -0.97 23.28 43.39
C PRO A 635 -1.00 24.80 43.57
N ALA A 636 0.15 25.48 43.52
CA ALA A 636 0.21 26.94 43.59
C ALA A 636 0.00 27.61 42.22
N GLN A 637 0.19 26.88 41.12
CA GLN A 637 0.18 27.44 39.76
C GLN A 637 -0.86 26.79 38.85
N LEU A 638 -1.28 25.57 39.16
CA LEU A 638 -2.12 24.74 38.29
C LEU A 638 -3.48 24.49 38.95
N GLY A 639 -4.52 24.42 38.13
CA GLY A 639 -5.90 24.20 38.55
C GLY A 639 -6.60 23.15 37.71
N ARG A 640 -7.94 23.13 37.76
CA ARG A 640 -8.78 22.16 37.03
C ARG A 640 -8.61 22.22 35.51
N ASP A 641 -8.08 23.32 34.99
CA ASP A 641 -7.83 23.58 33.57
C ASP A 641 -6.45 23.12 33.10
N TRP A 642 -5.62 22.56 33.99
CA TRP A 642 -4.30 22.07 33.61
C TRP A 642 -4.40 21.01 32.51
N TRP A 643 -3.71 21.26 31.40
CA TRP A 643 -3.81 20.44 30.18
C TRP A 643 -3.48 18.96 30.42
N TYR A 644 -2.64 18.64 31.40
CA TYR A 644 -2.23 17.25 31.69
C TYR A 644 -3.29 16.45 32.44
N LEU A 645 -4.37 17.10 32.91
CA LEU A 645 -5.52 16.41 33.51
C LEU A 645 -6.40 15.80 32.43
N GLY A 646 -6.64 14.51 32.54
CA GLY A 646 -7.43 13.75 31.57
C GLY A 646 -7.82 12.37 32.10
N PRO A 647 -8.89 12.23 32.90
CA PRO A 647 -9.36 10.92 33.35
C PRO A 647 -9.65 9.98 32.17
N HIS A 648 -10.15 10.50 31.04
CA HIS A 648 -10.38 9.68 29.84
C HIS A 648 -9.12 9.02 29.30
N ASN A 649 -7.97 9.71 29.39
CA ASN A 649 -6.67 9.17 28.99
C ASN A 649 -5.98 8.38 30.12
N GLY A 650 -6.66 8.21 31.26
CA GLY A 650 -6.14 7.54 32.45
C GLY A 650 -5.14 8.37 33.26
N HIS A 651 -5.01 9.68 33.06
CA HIS A 651 -4.14 10.53 33.88
C HIS A 651 -4.77 10.75 35.26
N ILE A 652 -4.60 9.79 36.17
CA ILE A 652 -5.31 9.73 37.46
C ILE A 652 -4.42 9.92 38.69
N SER A 653 -3.09 9.88 38.53
CA SER A 653 -2.09 9.98 39.59
C SER A 653 -1.06 11.06 39.29
N LEU A 654 -1.26 12.28 39.77
CA LEU A 654 -0.47 13.45 39.38
C LEU A 654 0.49 13.87 40.50
N TYR A 655 1.77 13.98 40.13
CA TYR A 655 2.84 14.06 41.11
C TYR A 655 3.39 15.48 41.30
N SER A 656 3.50 15.89 42.56
CA SER A 656 4.25 17.09 42.92
C SER A 656 5.75 16.80 43.04
N ARG A 657 6.57 17.85 42.93
CA ARG A 657 8.03 17.75 43.06
C ARG A 657 8.44 17.30 44.46
N GLU A 658 7.77 17.80 45.47
CA GLU A 658 7.97 17.51 46.88
C GLU A 658 7.50 16.10 47.21
N GLY A 659 6.35 15.68 46.65
CA GLY A 659 5.77 14.37 46.87
C GLY A 659 6.68 13.25 46.35
N LEU A 660 7.16 13.33 45.10
CA LEU A 660 8.11 12.34 44.59
C LEU A 660 9.44 12.36 45.36
N ALA A 661 9.91 13.54 45.77
CA ALA A 661 11.13 13.63 46.57
C ALA A 661 10.97 12.98 47.96
N HIS A 662 9.82 13.15 48.59
CA HIS A 662 9.50 12.53 49.87
C HIS A 662 9.45 11.01 49.73
N VAL A 663 8.68 10.51 48.76
CA VAL A 663 8.44 9.09 48.51
C VAL A 663 9.73 8.35 48.19
N PHE A 664 10.55 8.87 47.27
CA PHE A 664 11.78 8.17 46.88
C PHE A 664 12.87 8.24 47.93
N LYS A 665 12.94 9.32 48.73
CA LYS A 665 13.84 9.34 49.90
C LYS A 665 13.45 8.27 50.91
N ASP A 666 12.16 8.12 51.20
CA ASP A 666 11.65 7.08 52.09
C ASP A 666 11.95 5.66 51.55
N MET A 667 11.98 5.49 50.22
CA MET A 667 12.39 4.24 49.56
C MET A 667 13.90 4.01 49.46
N GLY A 668 14.72 4.86 50.08
CA GLY A 668 16.19 4.75 50.08
C GLY A 668 16.89 5.37 48.86
N GLY A 669 16.23 6.31 48.18
CA GLY A 669 16.83 7.11 47.12
C GLY A 669 17.96 7.99 47.66
N ALA A 670 19.16 7.83 47.11
CA ALA A 670 20.37 8.51 47.56
C ALA A 670 20.62 9.82 46.82
N GLU A 671 20.32 9.86 45.52
CA GLU A 671 20.58 11.02 44.66
C GLU A 671 19.48 11.18 43.62
N ARG A 672 19.14 12.44 43.30
CA ARG A 672 18.16 12.81 42.27
C ARG A 672 18.82 13.67 41.22
N ARG A 673 18.55 13.36 39.95
CA ARG A 673 18.91 14.18 38.79
C ARG A 673 17.67 14.56 37.99
N MET A 674 17.69 15.75 37.39
CA MET A 674 16.65 16.24 36.50
C MET A 674 17.27 16.73 35.20
N TRP A 675 16.55 16.59 34.09
CA TRP A 675 16.95 17.14 32.81
C TRP A 675 16.36 18.55 32.63
N ASN A 676 17.20 19.59 32.67
CA ASN A 676 16.71 20.98 32.72
C ASN A 676 15.97 21.42 31.45
N ASP A 677 16.35 20.88 30.27
CA ASP A 677 15.78 21.29 28.98
C ASP A 677 14.53 20.49 28.56
N TYR A 678 14.13 19.48 29.34
CA TYR A 678 12.98 18.61 29.05
C TYR A 678 12.14 18.43 30.32
N PRO A 679 11.02 19.18 30.46
CA PRO A 679 10.15 19.09 31.62
C PRO A 679 9.71 17.64 31.89
N GLY A 680 9.75 17.24 33.16
CA GLY A 680 9.27 15.92 33.61
C GLY A 680 10.32 14.81 33.65
N CYS A 681 11.42 14.91 32.90
CA CYS A 681 12.49 13.91 32.87
C CYS A 681 13.36 13.94 34.13
N GLN A 682 13.41 12.84 34.88
CA GLN A 682 14.24 12.71 36.08
C GLN A 682 14.75 11.30 36.33
N ALA A 683 15.82 11.19 37.13
CA ALA A 683 16.39 9.92 37.55
C ALA A 683 16.73 9.93 39.05
N TRP A 684 16.55 8.77 39.68
CA TRP A 684 16.84 8.54 41.08
C TRP A 684 17.79 7.36 41.23
N LEU A 685 18.92 7.59 41.89
CA LEU A 685 19.88 6.57 42.25
C LEU A 685 19.51 5.95 43.59
N PHE A 686 19.41 4.62 43.63
CA PHE A 686 19.18 3.84 44.83
C PHE A 686 20.44 3.03 45.15
N ARG A 687 20.87 3.05 46.41
CA ARG A 687 22.02 2.30 46.91
C ARG A 687 21.58 1.15 47.80
#